data_AF-A0A9P9XY33-F1
#
_entry.id   AF-A0A9P9XY33-F1
#
_cell.length_a   1.000
_cell.length_b   1.000
_cell.length_c   1.000
_cell.angle_alpha   90.00
_cell.angle_beta   90.00
_cell.angle_gamma   90.00
#
_symmetry.space_group_name_H-M   'P 1'
#
loop_
_entity.id
_entity.type
_entity.pdbx_description
1 polymer ?
#
loop_
_entity_poly.entity_id
_entity_poly.type
_entity_poly.pdbx_seq_one_letter_code
_entity_poly.pdbx_strand_id
1 'polypeptide(L)'
;MSAVNRSVRTVSKQLRSARLTIAPLASAVARSSASASFGLAPRSTLPSSHSNFSTSAARASGAPVMSGPREYDPEIKDIADYVANKPIDSDLAYDTARWILLDTIGCGLEGLRFKECSKLLGPIVPGTKVPNGTKVPGTDFELDPVNGAFNIGAMIRWLDFNDCWLAAEWGHPSDNLGAILAVADWINRTNKAGGNLANGKVFTVKDVLEAMIKAHEIQGCLALLNSYNKVGLDHVVLVKVASTAVVAKMLGLSEQGIADAVSQAWVDGQSLRTYRHTPNTMSRKSWAAGDACQRAVGLALKVLKGEGGVPTVLSAPVWGFYDVLFKGKKFEFQRPYGSYVMENVLFKVSYPAEFHSQTAVEASERIHHQLKAMGKSAADIKAITCRTHEACIRIIDKQFKPMDNFADRDHCIQYMCATMLVFGRLEATDYTDGGEAATSPLVESLRQKIACVEDPQYTQDYHNPELRTISNALTVELNDGTILDEVAVEAPLGHRLRRDEAKPVILEKYKRHLKPHLSESRVDELVKLSQDSGKLDQMTVDEYVDLYVVKDSNMHAETGLGGCPEYAWTVFGIQWGSRGQELETLLEKGVIDESVYDSIHSSLPAESPLSGPLRTTTNKGATSASPAPSHSTSNNIPTPSLDSLHLNEKSPSPAPPSYDQTPAPSLPTRGNAKPIVAYARALYRYDASDARDVSFEKDDKIVVHEYMNQDWWMGQNTRTGREGIFPRNYVLVDHSEKQPVPQYGYPTQPQYAGGPPAQQNPYNSHVPPMAIAEGGQPSHDENGEPNKAQQYGKKFGKKLGNAAIFGAGATIGGNIVNSIF
;
A
#
# COMPACT_ATOMS: atom_id res chain seq x y z
N MET A 1 36.29 -42.48 -22.22
CA MET A 1 36.33 -43.74 -22.99
C MET A 1 34.90 -44.22 -23.20
N SER A 2 34.63 -44.86 -24.36
CA SER A 2 33.50 -45.75 -24.72
C SER A 2 32.06 -45.39 -24.30
N ALA A 3 31.13 -45.07 -25.20
CA ALA A 3 30.56 -45.87 -26.32
C ALA A 3 29.59 -46.98 -25.84
N VAL A 4 28.27 -46.86 -25.98
CA VAL A 4 27.42 -46.90 -27.20
C VAL A 4 27.15 -48.32 -27.72
N ASN A 5 25.90 -48.80 -27.56
CA ASN A 5 25.18 -49.80 -28.38
C ASN A 5 23.84 -50.20 -27.70
N ARG A 6 22.78 -50.66 -28.39
CA ARG A 6 22.30 -50.42 -29.78
C ARG A 6 20.80 -50.82 -29.89
N SER A 7 20.12 -50.35 -30.93
CA SER A 7 18.69 -50.59 -31.20
C SER A 7 18.36 -51.96 -31.81
N VAL A 8 17.09 -52.39 -31.68
CA VAL A 8 16.39 -53.24 -32.66
C VAL A 8 15.00 -52.63 -32.96
N ARG A 9 14.46 -52.87 -34.17
CA ARG A 9 13.19 -52.31 -34.70
C ARG A 9 12.13 -53.40 -34.85
N THR A 10 10.86 -52.99 -34.94
CA THR A 10 9.80 -53.76 -35.63
C THR A 10 8.94 -52.84 -36.51
N VAL A 11 8.29 -53.41 -37.53
CA VAL A 11 7.58 -52.72 -38.64
C VAL A 11 6.40 -53.64 -39.06
N SER A 12 5.26 -53.19 -39.61
CA SER A 12 4.91 -51.87 -40.20
C SER A 12 3.56 -51.34 -39.65
N LYS A 13 2.52 -50.84 -40.36
CA LYS A 13 2.15 -50.78 -41.80
C LYS A 13 1.21 -49.59 -42.05
N GLN A 14 1.35 -48.89 -43.18
CA GLN A 14 0.45 -47.82 -43.60
C GLN A 14 -0.79 -48.36 -44.34
N LEU A 15 -1.88 -47.60 -44.31
CA LEU A 15 -2.88 -47.58 -45.38
C LEU A 15 -3.35 -46.13 -45.60
N ARG A 16 -3.29 -45.66 -46.85
CA ARG A 16 -3.88 -44.40 -47.31
C ARG A 16 -5.17 -44.70 -48.06
N SER A 17 -6.14 -43.79 -48.00
CA SER A 17 -7.15 -43.65 -49.04
C SER A 17 -7.43 -42.16 -49.27
N ALA A 18 -7.36 -41.74 -50.52
CA ALA A 18 -7.72 -40.39 -50.96
C ALA A 18 -8.35 -40.50 -52.35
N ARG A 19 -9.40 -39.72 -52.62
CA ARG A 19 -10.07 -39.64 -53.93
C ARG A 19 -10.27 -38.19 -54.35
N LEU A 20 -9.55 -37.81 -55.40
CA LEU A 20 -10.00 -36.86 -56.44
C LEU A 20 -10.73 -37.70 -57.52
N THR A 21 -11.37 -37.21 -58.59
CA THR A 21 -11.70 -35.87 -59.13
C THR A 21 -13.25 -35.70 -59.10
N ILE A 22 -14.04 -34.91 -59.85
CA ILE A 22 -13.96 -34.07 -61.08
C ILE A 22 -14.90 -32.85 -60.89
N ALA A 23 -14.65 -31.73 -61.59
CA ALA A 23 -15.59 -30.63 -61.79
C ALA A 23 -15.77 -30.29 -63.29
N PRO A 24 -16.89 -29.69 -63.72
CA PRO A 24 -16.99 -29.00 -65.00
C PRO A 24 -17.27 -27.48 -64.87
N LEU A 25 -16.74 -26.69 -65.81
CA LEU A 25 -17.06 -25.26 -65.98
C LEU A 25 -18.13 -25.09 -67.07
N ALA A 26 -19.00 -24.07 -66.93
CA ALA A 26 -19.59 -23.21 -67.98
C ALA A 26 -20.82 -22.46 -67.42
N SER A 27 -21.22 -21.27 -67.89
CA SER A 27 -20.50 -20.15 -68.52
C SER A 27 -21.38 -18.89 -68.37
N ALA A 28 -20.85 -17.70 -68.65
CA ALA A 28 -21.56 -16.43 -68.39
C ALA A 28 -22.59 -16.03 -69.46
N VAL A 29 -23.72 -15.45 -69.02
CA VAL A 29 -24.52 -14.51 -69.82
C VAL A 29 -24.99 -13.36 -68.93
N ALA A 30 -24.63 -12.13 -69.30
CA ALA A 30 -25.25 -10.93 -68.78
C ALA A 30 -26.32 -10.43 -69.78
N ARG A 31 -27.47 -9.94 -69.28
CA ARG A 31 -28.35 -9.08 -70.07
C ARG A 31 -29.25 -8.22 -69.19
N SER A 32 -29.33 -6.94 -69.54
CA SER A 32 -30.20 -5.93 -68.92
C SER A 32 -31.54 -5.83 -69.65
N SER A 33 -32.61 -5.48 -68.93
CA SER A 33 -33.84 -4.92 -69.51
C SER A 33 -34.48 -3.96 -68.50
N ALA A 34 -34.80 -2.74 -68.93
CA ALA A 34 -35.34 -1.68 -68.08
C ALA A 34 -36.82 -1.39 -68.39
N SER A 35 -37.58 -1.00 -67.36
CA SER A 35 -38.95 -0.46 -67.47
C SER A 35 -39.31 0.23 -66.14
N ALA A 36 -39.98 1.37 -66.11
CA ALA A 36 -40.21 2.36 -67.16
C ALA A 36 -40.41 3.75 -66.52
N SER A 37 -40.25 4.82 -67.31
CA SER A 37 -40.31 6.20 -66.83
C SER A 37 -41.70 6.64 -66.40
N PHE A 38 -41.78 7.44 -65.33
CA PHE A 38 -42.59 8.66 -65.31
C PHE A 38 -41.88 9.73 -64.49
N GLY A 39 -41.70 10.92 -65.08
CA GLY A 39 -41.06 12.06 -64.43
C GLY A 39 -42.00 13.25 -64.38
N LEU A 40 -42.00 13.96 -63.26
CA LEU A 40 -42.58 15.29 -63.12
C LEU A 40 -41.66 16.16 -62.26
N ALA A 41 -41.39 17.37 -62.74
CA ALA A 41 -40.63 18.39 -62.04
C ALA A 41 -40.99 19.78 -62.61
N PRO A 42 -40.71 20.87 -61.89
CA PRO A 42 -40.62 21.02 -60.43
C PRO A 42 -41.73 21.96 -59.91
N ARG A 43 -41.92 22.06 -58.59
CA ARG A 43 -42.60 23.22 -58.01
C ARG A 43 -41.90 23.70 -56.74
N SER A 44 -41.45 24.94 -56.78
CA SER A 44 -40.76 25.62 -55.68
C SER A 44 -41.77 26.16 -54.66
N THR A 45 -41.81 25.56 -53.48
CA THR A 45 -42.49 26.09 -52.28
C THR A 45 -41.56 25.92 -51.08
N LEU A 46 -41.44 26.96 -50.26
CA LEU A 46 -40.48 27.05 -49.17
C LEU A 46 -40.78 25.99 -48.08
N PRO A 47 -39.78 25.20 -47.62
CA PRO A 47 -39.93 24.42 -46.40
C PRO A 47 -39.83 25.34 -45.17
N SER A 48 -40.77 25.21 -44.23
CA SER A 48 -40.67 25.85 -42.92
C SER A 48 -39.56 25.24 -42.08
N SER A 49 -38.91 26.06 -41.25
CA SER A 49 -37.80 25.63 -40.39
C SER A 49 -38.29 24.88 -39.15
N HIS A 50 -38.49 23.57 -39.27
CA HIS A 50 -38.59 22.66 -38.13
C HIS A 50 -37.35 21.76 -38.06
N SER A 51 -36.41 22.13 -37.19
CA SER A 51 -35.17 21.39 -36.96
C SER A 51 -35.43 20.16 -36.09
N ASN A 52 -35.69 19.02 -36.72
CA ASN A 52 -35.65 17.73 -36.03
C ASN A 52 -34.22 17.47 -35.55
N PHE A 53 -33.99 17.58 -34.24
CA PHE A 53 -32.65 17.52 -33.66
C PHE A 53 -32.15 16.06 -33.56
N SER A 54 -31.71 15.52 -34.70
CA SER A 54 -31.20 14.15 -34.80
C SER A 54 -29.79 14.06 -34.22
N THR A 55 -29.68 13.63 -32.96
CA THR A 55 -28.39 13.42 -32.27
C THR A 55 -27.60 12.19 -32.75
N SER A 56 -28.11 11.49 -33.79
CA SER A 56 -27.41 10.41 -34.49
C SER A 56 -26.30 10.93 -35.43
N ALA A 57 -25.39 11.73 -34.87
CA ALA A 57 -24.06 11.84 -35.42
C ALA A 57 -23.46 10.43 -35.49
N ALA A 58 -23.02 10.01 -36.66
CA ALA A 58 -22.44 8.68 -36.86
C ALA A 58 -21.13 8.58 -36.06
N ARG A 59 -21.21 8.00 -34.85
CA ARG A 59 -20.05 7.61 -34.04
C ARG A 59 -19.31 6.47 -34.75
N ALA A 60 -18.50 6.83 -35.75
CA ALA A 60 -17.41 5.99 -36.19
C ALA A 60 -16.56 5.67 -34.94
N SER A 61 -16.57 4.41 -34.51
CA SER A 61 -15.84 3.99 -33.32
C SER A 61 -14.35 4.14 -33.59
N GLY A 62 -13.71 5.14 -32.98
CA GLY A 62 -12.27 5.38 -33.11
C GLY A 62 -11.37 4.29 -32.52
N ALA A 63 -11.96 3.21 -31.99
CA ALA A 63 -11.24 2.00 -31.61
C ALA A 63 -10.68 1.32 -32.89
N PRO A 64 -9.34 1.14 -33.00
CA PRO A 64 -8.76 0.48 -34.16
C PRO A 64 -9.20 -0.99 -34.22
N VAL A 65 -9.64 -1.44 -35.39
CA VAL A 65 -10.04 -2.84 -35.61
C VAL A 65 -8.79 -3.71 -35.71
N MET A 66 -8.35 -4.26 -34.57
CA MET A 66 -7.27 -5.24 -34.52
C MET A 66 -7.69 -6.53 -35.25
N SER A 67 -7.07 -6.82 -36.39
CA SER A 67 -7.36 -8.00 -37.20
C SER A 67 -6.42 -9.17 -36.88
N GLY A 68 -6.86 -10.03 -35.95
CA GLY A 68 -6.18 -11.27 -35.57
C GLY A 68 -6.76 -11.87 -34.28
N PRO A 69 -6.34 -13.09 -33.89
CA PRO A 69 -6.56 -13.56 -32.52
C PRO A 69 -5.87 -12.60 -31.53
N ARG A 70 -6.53 -12.27 -30.42
CA ARG A 70 -5.93 -11.42 -29.38
C ARG A 70 -4.97 -12.25 -28.54
N GLU A 71 -3.69 -12.19 -28.89
CA GLU A 71 -2.63 -12.76 -28.07
C GLU A 71 -2.39 -11.95 -26.80
N TYR A 72 -1.84 -12.61 -25.78
CA TYR A 72 -1.39 -11.95 -24.55
C TYR A 72 -0.17 -11.05 -24.82
N ASP A 73 -0.13 -9.92 -24.11
CA ASP A 73 1.04 -9.05 -24.02
C ASP A 73 2.29 -9.88 -23.62
N PRO A 74 3.46 -9.70 -24.28
CA PRO A 74 4.66 -10.51 -24.04
C PRO A 74 5.06 -10.60 -22.57
N GLU A 75 4.95 -9.49 -21.85
CA GLU A 75 5.31 -9.37 -20.43
C GLU A 75 4.45 -10.29 -19.53
N ILE A 76 3.23 -10.66 -19.98
CA ILE A 76 2.34 -11.60 -19.29
C ILE A 76 2.66 -13.05 -19.67
N LYS A 77 3.00 -13.30 -20.94
CA LYS A 77 3.48 -14.62 -21.40
C LYS A 77 4.78 -15.01 -20.69
N ASP A 78 5.73 -14.09 -20.58
CA ASP A 78 7.02 -14.30 -19.95
C ASP A 78 6.89 -14.62 -18.45
N ILE A 79 5.91 -14.02 -17.75
CA ILE A 79 5.57 -14.37 -16.36
C ILE A 79 4.94 -15.76 -16.29
N ALA A 80 4.02 -16.09 -17.22
CA ALA A 80 3.32 -17.36 -17.23
C ALA A 80 4.26 -18.55 -17.49
N ASP A 81 5.09 -18.48 -18.53
CA ASP A 81 6.12 -19.48 -18.83
C ASP A 81 7.13 -19.60 -17.68
N TYR A 82 7.64 -18.46 -17.16
CA TYR A 82 8.58 -18.47 -16.04
C TYR A 82 8.01 -19.20 -14.83
N VAL A 83 6.75 -18.96 -14.46
CA VAL A 83 6.13 -19.62 -13.32
C VAL A 83 5.89 -21.10 -13.61
N ALA A 84 5.22 -21.41 -14.72
CA ALA A 84 4.81 -22.76 -15.10
C ALA A 84 6.01 -23.69 -15.34
N ASN A 85 6.90 -23.30 -16.25
CA ASN A 85 7.81 -24.21 -16.94
C ASN A 85 9.25 -24.15 -16.43
N LYS A 86 9.73 -22.98 -15.96
CA LYS A 86 11.14 -22.82 -15.57
C LYS A 86 11.45 -23.45 -14.20
N PRO A 87 12.43 -24.38 -14.07
CA PRO A 87 12.91 -24.87 -12.78
C PRO A 87 13.77 -23.82 -12.06
N ILE A 88 13.98 -24.00 -10.75
CA ILE A 88 14.86 -23.16 -9.93
C ILE A 88 16.11 -23.97 -9.57
N ASP A 89 17.17 -23.80 -10.36
CA ASP A 89 18.42 -24.57 -10.23
C ASP A 89 19.50 -23.76 -9.48
N SER A 90 19.18 -23.25 -8.29
CA SER A 90 20.08 -22.42 -7.47
C SER A 90 19.98 -22.77 -5.98
N ASP A 91 20.99 -23.45 -5.44
CA ASP A 91 21.10 -23.76 -4.01
C ASP A 91 21.20 -22.49 -3.14
N LEU A 92 21.83 -21.43 -3.65
CA LEU A 92 21.93 -20.13 -2.97
C LEU A 92 20.55 -19.46 -2.86
N ALA A 93 19.70 -19.59 -3.88
CA ALA A 93 18.33 -19.10 -3.82
C ALA A 93 17.50 -19.87 -2.78
N TYR A 94 17.61 -21.21 -2.73
CA TYR A 94 16.92 -22.01 -1.71
C TYR A 94 17.46 -21.79 -0.28
N ASP A 95 18.77 -21.65 -0.07
CA ASP A 95 19.35 -21.25 1.23
C ASP A 95 18.78 -19.89 1.65
N THR A 96 18.92 -18.87 0.81
CA THR A 96 18.44 -17.51 1.14
C THR A 96 16.92 -17.50 1.37
N ALA A 97 16.14 -18.27 0.61
CA ALA A 97 14.70 -18.40 0.81
C ALA A 97 14.31 -19.00 2.17
N ARG A 98 15.10 -19.96 2.71
CA ARG A 98 14.88 -20.48 4.08
C ARG A 98 15.11 -19.38 5.12
N TRP A 99 16.18 -18.61 4.98
CA TRP A 99 16.44 -17.48 5.87
C TRP A 99 15.34 -16.40 5.79
N ILE A 100 14.83 -16.09 4.59
CA ILE A 100 13.68 -15.19 4.42
C ILE A 100 12.42 -15.75 5.08
N LEU A 101 12.11 -17.04 4.91
CA LEU A 101 10.94 -17.69 5.51
C LEU A 101 10.94 -17.55 7.04
N LEU A 102 12.08 -17.77 7.67
CA LEU A 102 12.27 -17.63 9.12
C LEU A 102 12.12 -16.17 9.56
N ASP A 103 12.86 -15.26 8.91
CA ASP A 103 12.87 -13.83 9.22
C ASP A 103 11.44 -13.23 9.12
N THR A 104 10.73 -13.60 8.05
CA THR A 104 9.41 -13.07 7.71
C THR A 104 8.33 -13.58 8.66
N ILE A 105 8.34 -14.88 9.01
CA ILE A 105 7.43 -15.42 10.04
C ILE A 105 7.74 -14.81 11.41
N GLY A 106 9.02 -14.61 11.74
CA GLY A 106 9.43 -13.91 12.95
C GLY A 106 8.88 -12.47 12.99
N CYS A 107 8.99 -11.71 11.91
CA CYS A 107 8.42 -10.37 11.82
C CYS A 107 6.89 -10.35 11.95
N GLY A 108 6.19 -11.37 11.44
CA GLY A 108 4.74 -11.53 11.64
C GLY A 108 4.36 -11.69 13.12
N LEU A 109 5.08 -12.54 13.85
CA LEU A 109 4.84 -12.78 15.27
C LEU A 109 5.12 -11.53 16.11
N GLU A 110 6.26 -10.87 15.91
CA GLU A 110 6.55 -9.59 16.59
C GLU A 110 5.49 -8.52 16.26
N GLY A 111 4.93 -8.52 15.05
CA GLY A 111 3.80 -7.67 14.64
C GLY A 111 2.54 -7.86 15.49
N LEU A 112 2.23 -9.09 15.93
CA LEU A 112 1.06 -9.39 16.79
C LEU A 112 1.11 -8.67 18.14
N ARG A 113 2.30 -8.29 18.62
CA ARG A 113 2.49 -7.54 19.88
C ARG A 113 1.99 -6.09 19.80
N PHE A 114 1.71 -5.59 18.59
CA PHE A 114 1.24 -4.23 18.35
C PHE A 114 -0.26 -4.24 18.11
N LYS A 115 -1.04 -3.66 19.03
CA LYS A 115 -2.51 -3.59 18.97
C LYS A 115 -3.04 -3.01 17.65
N GLU A 116 -2.31 -2.09 17.05
CA GLU A 116 -2.65 -1.50 15.76
C GLU A 116 -2.61 -2.49 14.59
N CYS A 117 -1.78 -3.55 14.68
CA CYS A 117 -1.78 -4.68 13.76
C CYS A 117 -2.92 -5.64 14.08
N SER A 118 -2.93 -6.17 15.31
CA SER A 118 -3.80 -7.29 15.69
C SER A 118 -5.29 -6.96 15.64
N LYS A 119 -5.69 -5.69 15.83
CA LYS A 119 -7.08 -5.26 15.67
C LYS A 119 -7.64 -5.35 14.23
N LEU A 120 -6.77 -5.57 13.23
CA LEU A 120 -7.17 -5.77 11.83
C LEU A 120 -7.21 -7.26 11.43
N LEU A 121 -6.77 -8.16 12.33
CA LEU A 121 -6.68 -9.59 12.07
C LEU A 121 -7.94 -10.34 12.52
N GLY A 122 -8.04 -11.61 12.14
CA GLY A 122 -9.17 -12.49 12.42
C GLY A 122 -10.18 -12.58 11.27
N PRO A 123 -11.32 -13.26 11.51
CA PRO A 123 -12.40 -13.38 10.55
C PRO A 123 -13.21 -12.08 10.47
N ILE A 124 -13.67 -11.72 9.26
CA ILE A 124 -14.51 -10.53 9.01
C ILE A 124 -15.79 -10.55 9.87
N VAL A 125 -16.33 -11.73 10.14
CA VAL A 125 -17.43 -11.94 11.11
C VAL A 125 -16.91 -12.85 12.23
N PRO A 126 -16.80 -12.37 13.48
CA PRO A 126 -16.40 -13.17 14.64
C PRO A 126 -17.23 -14.44 14.80
N GLY A 127 -16.59 -15.52 15.23
CA GLY A 127 -17.23 -16.84 15.33
C GLY A 127 -17.44 -17.59 14.01
N THR A 128 -17.03 -17.01 12.86
CA THR A 128 -16.97 -17.75 11.58
C THR A 128 -16.11 -18.99 11.72
N LYS A 129 -16.60 -20.13 11.21
CA LYS A 129 -15.86 -21.40 11.14
C LYS A 129 -15.63 -21.76 9.68
N VAL A 130 -14.37 -21.89 9.26
CA VAL A 130 -13.99 -22.29 7.91
C VAL A 130 -13.42 -23.71 7.97
N PRO A 131 -14.14 -24.75 7.48
CA PRO A 131 -13.63 -26.13 7.56
C PRO A 131 -12.36 -26.32 6.71
N ASN A 132 -11.29 -26.83 7.34
CA ASN A 132 -9.98 -26.98 6.74
C ASN A 132 -9.37 -25.63 6.28
N GLY A 133 -9.73 -24.56 6.97
CA GLY A 133 -9.26 -23.21 6.67
C GLY A 133 -7.75 -23.10 6.88
N THR A 134 -7.15 -22.07 6.30
CA THR A 134 -5.75 -21.77 6.60
C THR A 134 -5.61 -21.18 8.00
N LYS A 135 -4.60 -21.61 8.73
CA LYS A 135 -4.32 -21.10 10.07
C LYS A 135 -3.30 -19.97 10.04
N VAL A 136 -3.55 -18.94 10.85
CA VAL A 136 -2.68 -17.78 10.98
C VAL A 136 -1.60 -18.06 12.06
N PRO A 137 -0.30 -17.96 11.76
CA PRO A 137 0.76 -18.13 12.74
C PRO A 137 0.62 -17.18 13.94
N GLY A 138 0.85 -17.70 15.15
CA GLY A 138 0.77 -16.94 16.40
C GLY A 138 -0.64 -16.72 16.96
N THR A 139 -1.69 -17.20 16.27
CA THR A 139 -3.09 -17.14 16.76
C THR A 139 -3.78 -18.50 16.64
N ASP A 140 -5.06 -18.53 16.97
CA ASP A 140 -5.99 -19.65 16.80
C ASP A 140 -6.90 -19.51 15.56
N PHE A 141 -6.73 -18.45 14.75
CA PHE A 141 -7.63 -18.16 13.64
C PHE A 141 -7.51 -19.19 12.50
N GLU A 142 -8.61 -19.87 12.17
CA GLU A 142 -8.77 -20.73 10.99
C GLU A 142 -9.70 -20.02 9.98
N LEU A 143 -9.13 -19.59 8.85
CA LEU A 143 -9.74 -18.65 7.90
C LEU A 143 -9.84 -19.22 6.48
N ASP A 144 -10.61 -18.57 5.62
CA ASP A 144 -10.54 -18.84 4.18
C ASP A 144 -9.19 -18.37 3.60
N PRO A 145 -8.69 -18.93 2.49
CA PRO A 145 -7.37 -18.59 1.95
C PRO A 145 -7.24 -17.13 1.48
N VAL A 146 -8.34 -16.41 1.24
CA VAL A 146 -8.32 -15.00 0.85
C VAL A 146 -8.09 -14.13 2.09
N ASN A 147 -8.89 -14.31 3.14
CA ASN A 147 -8.71 -13.57 4.40
C ASN A 147 -7.46 -14.01 5.19
N GLY A 148 -7.06 -15.28 5.08
CA GLY A 148 -5.78 -15.78 5.59
C GLY A 148 -4.60 -15.08 4.91
N ALA A 149 -4.65 -14.87 3.60
CA ALA A 149 -3.61 -14.13 2.86
C ALA A 149 -3.53 -12.65 3.27
N PHE A 150 -4.66 -12.01 3.60
CA PHE A 150 -4.65 -10.69 4.25
C PHE A 150 -3.92 -10.75 5.60
N ASN A 151 -4.35 -11.67 6.47
CA ASN A 151 -3.88 -11.77 7.84
C ASN A 151 -2.36 -11.97 7.92
N ILE A 152 -1.85 -12.97 7.18
CA ILE A 152 -0.42 -13.28 7.14
C ILE A 152 0.35 -12.13 6.47
N GLY A 153 -0.10 -11.62 5.32
CA GLY A 153 0.57 -10.53 4.61
C GLY A 153 0.60 -9.20 5.38
N ALA A 154 -0.42 -8.91 6.19
CA ALA A 154 -0.48 -7.72 7.03
C ALA A 154 0.44 -7.79 8.25
N MET A 155 0.55 -8.96 8.91
CA MET A 155 1.44 -9.09 10.07
C MET A 155 2.92 -9.05 9.68
N ILE A 156 3.33 -9.78 8.64
CA ILE A 156 4.75 -9.93 8.28
C ILE A 156 5.38 -8.61 7.83
N ARG A 157 4.58 -7.75 7.19
CA ARG A 157 4.98 -6.41 6.73
C ARG A 157 4.81 -5.33 7.81
N TRP A 158 4.15 -5.62 8.94
CA TRP A 158 3.57 -4.58 9.79
C TRP A 158 4.60 -3.56 10.28
N LEU A 159 5.69 -4.07 10.85
CA LEU A 159 6.74 -3.30 11.51
C LEU A 159 7.84 -2.82 10.57
N ASP A 160 7.67 -2.97 9.26
CA ASP A 160 8.70 -2.61 8.28
C ASP A 160 10.03 -3.35 8.55
N PHE A 161 10.00 -4.55 9.16
CA PHE A 161 11.19 -5.25 9.64
C PHE A 161 11.49 -6.55 8.86
N ASN A 162 10.67 -6.88 7.85
CA ASN A 162 10.90 -7.98 6.92
C ASN A 162 11.96 -7.60 5.85
N ASP A 163 12.01 -8.37 4.75
CA ASP A 163 12.99 -8.19 3.68
C ASP A 163 12.85 -6.86 2.92
N CYS A 164 13.76 -6.60 1.98
CA CYS A 164 13.65 -5.49 1.06
C CYS A 164 14.34 -5.76 -0.29
N TRP A 165 13.79 -5.17 -1.34
CA TRP A 165 14.39 -5.05 -2.66
C TRP A 165 14.36 -3.59 -3.11
N LEU A 166 15.54 -3.05 -3.41
CA LEU A 166 15.74 -1.65 -3.78
C LEU A 166 16.19 -1.56 -5.25
N ALA A 167 15.47 -0.79 -6.07
CA ALA A 167 15.76 -0.57 -7.48
C ALA A 167 15.10 0.74 -7.99
N ALA A 168 14.62 0.79 -9.24
CA ALA A 168 13.82 1.90 -9.76
C ALA A 168 12.44 1.99 -9.07
N GLU A 169 11.92 0.85 -8.62
CA GLU A 169 10.92 0.74 -7.57
C GLU A 169 11.52 0.06 -6.32
N TRP A 170 10.96 0.36 -5.14
CA TRP A 170 11.29 -0.33 -3.90
C TRP A 170 10.17 -1.27 -3.50
N GLY A 171 10.45 -2.39 -2.83
CA GLY A 171 9.42 -3.27 -2.28
C GLY A 171 9.97 -4.28 -1.29
N HIS A 172 9.09 -5.16 -0.81
CA HIS A 172 9.42 -6.21 0.16
C HIS A 172 8.91 -7.54 -0.42
N PRO A 173 9.72 -8.26 -1.21
CA PRO A 173 9.22 -9.44 -1.91
C PRO A 173 8.78 -10.60 -1.00
N SER A 174 9.20 -10.61 0.27
CA SER A 174 8.66 -11.49 1.31
C SER A 174 7.17 -11.30 1.59
N ASP A 175 6.58 -10.14 1.27
CA ASP A 175 5.15 -9.85 1.44
C ASP A 175 4.26 -10.93 0.77
N ASN A 176 4.70 -11.46 -0.38
CA ASN A 176 4.01 -12.52 -1.13
C ASN A 176 3.85 -13.82 -0.33
N LEU A 177 4.61 -14.04 0.75
CA LEU A 177 4.43 -15.17 1.65
C LEU A 177 3.01 -15.22 2.22
N GLY A 178 2.34 -14.07 2.38
CA GLY A 178 0.94 -14.01 2.78
C GLY A 178 0.03 -14.83 1.87
N ALA A 179 0.12 -14.62 0.56
CA ALA A 179 -0.66 -15.36 -0.43
C ALA A 179 -0.20 -16.82 -0.58
N ILE A 180 1.13 -17.06 -0.58
CA ILE A 180 1.72 -18.39 -0.77
C ILE A 180 1.37 -19.32 0.39
N LEU A 181 1.64 -18.90 1.63
CA LEU A 181 1.46 -19.74 2.82
C LEU A 181 -0.02 -20.06 3.06
N ALA A 182 -0.89 -19.06 2.94
CA ALA A 182 -2.34 -19.22 3.08
C ALA A 182 -2.92 -20.26 2.10
N VAL A 183 -2.48 -20.24 0.84
CA VAL A 183 -2.99 -21.17 -0.18
C VAL A 183 -2.40 -22.57 -0.02
N ALA A 184 -1.10 -22.71 0.27
CA ALA A 184 -0.49 -24.02 0.48
C ALA A 184 -1.05 -24.75 1.71
N ASP A 185 -1.23 -24.03 2.82
CA ASP A 185 -1.78 -24.54 4.08
C ASP A 185 -3.25 -24.98 3.90
N TRP A 186 -4.09 -24.14 3.29
CA TRP A 186 -5.49 -24.48 2.96
C TRP A 186 -5.62 -25.69 2.02
N ILE A 187 -4.80 -25.77 0.96
CA ILE A 187 -4.83 -26.91 0.04
C ILE A 187 -4.43 -28.19 0.77
N ASN A 188 -3.37 -28.16 1.58
CA ASN A 188 -2.94 -29.33 2.36
C ASN A 188 -4.03 -29.83 3.30
N ARG A 189 -4.61 -28.94 4.10
CA ARG A 189 -5.68 -29.31 5.05
C ARG A 189 -6.89 -29.87 4.31
N THR A 190 -7.31 -29.22 3.22
CA THR A 190 -8.42 -29.68 2.39
C THR A 190 -8.15 -31.05 1.76
N ASN A 191 -6.95 -31.29 1.23
CA ASN A 191 -6.59 -32.56 0.59
C ASN A 191 -6.38 -33.70 1.60
N LYS A 192 -5.75 -33.43 2.76
CA LYS A 192 -5.67 -34.40 3.87
C LYS A 192 -7.06 -34.75 4.44
N ALA A 193 -8.04 -33.84 4.34
CA ALA A 193 -9.45 -34.08 4.67
C ALA A 193 -10.27 -34.79 3.55
N GLY A 194 -9.63 -35.26 2.47
CA GLY A 194 -10.27 -35.98 1.37
C GLY A 194 -10.73 -35.12 0.19
N GLY A 195 -10.34 -33.84 0.16
CA GLY A 195 -10.49 -32.97 -1.00
C GLY A 195 -9.50 -33.29 -2.14
N ASN A 196 -9.64 -32.58 -3.26
CA ASN A 196 -8.81 -32.77 -4.46
C ASN A 196 -8.49 -31.43 -5.14
N LEU A 197 -8.05 -30.44 -4.37
CA LEU A 197 -7.52 -29.17 -4.88
C LEU A 197 -6.13 -29.42 -5.49
N ALA A 198 -5.76 -28.67 -6.53
CA ALA A 198 -4.47 -28.77 -7.21
C ALA A 198 -4.08 -30.23 -7.57
N ASN A 199 -5.05 -31.02 -8.04
CA ASN A 199 -4.90 -32.45 -8.39
C ASN A 199 -4.40 -33.34 -7.22
N GLY A 200 -4.76 -32.99 -5.98
CA GLY A 200 -4.42 -33.78 -4.78
C GLY A 200 -3.00 -33.53 -4.27
N LYS A 201 -2.31 -32.51 -4.79
CA LYS A 201 -0.98 -32.08 -4.33
C LYS A 201 -0.99 -31.81 -2.81
N VAL A 202 0.00 -32.38 -2.14
CA VAL A 202 0.42 -31.96 -0.79
C VAL A 202 1.70 -31.14 -0.96
N PHE A 203 1.66 -29.90 -0.50
CA PHE A 203 2.78 -28.97 -0.49
C PHE A 203 3.68 -29.23 0.72
N THR A 204 4.99 -29.17 0.45
CA THR A 204 6.07 -29.16 1.44
C THR A 204 6.60 -27.73 1.59
N VAL A 205 7.40 -27.47 2.63
CA VAL A 205 8.09 -26.18 2.76
C VAL A 205 8.96 -25.91 1.52
N LYS A 206 9.58 -26.92 0.89
CA LYS A 206 10.35 -26.70 -0.35
C LYS A 206 9.51 -26.15 -1.51
N ASP A 207 8.26 -26.56 -1.64
CA ASP A 207 7.36 -25.98 -2.65
C ASP A 207 7.05 -24.50 -2.35
N VAL A 208 6.90 -24.15 -1.07
CA VAL A 208 6.74 -22.74 -0.61
C VAL A 208 8.00 -21.94 -0.93
N LEU A 209 9.20 -22.50 -0.74
CA LEU A 209 10.46 -21.86 -1.12
C LEU A 209 10.55 -21.61 -2.64
N GLU A 210 10.14 -22.56 -3.49
CA GLU A 210 10.08 -22.33 -4.96
C GLU A 210 9.12 -21.18 -5.30
N ALA A 211 7.93 -21.18 -4.70
CA ALA A 211 6.93 -20.12 -4.90
C ALA A 211 7.43 -18.74 -4.41
N MET A 212 8.16 -18.70 -3.28
CA MET A 212 8.80 -17.48 -2.79
C MET A 212 9.85 -16.98 -3.79
N ILE A 213 10.77 -17.83 -4.27
CA ILE A 213 11.79 -17.46 -5.26
C ILE A 213 11.14 -16.93 -6.54
N LYS A 214 10.07 -17.57 -7.02
CA LYS A 214 9.31 -17.13 -8.20
C LYS A 214 8.63 -15.78 -7.99
N ALA A 215 7.99 -15.56 -6.85
CA ALA A 215 7.37 -14.27 -6.53
C ALA A 215 8.42 -13.15 -6.38
N HIS A 216 9.56 -13.45 -5.74
CA HIS A 216 10.68 -12.50 -5.63
C HIS A 216 11.20 -12.09 -7.01
N GLU A 217 11.41 -13.05 -7.91
CA GLU A 217 11.95 -12.75 -9.23
C GLU A 217 10.99 -11.90 -10.08
N ILE A 218 9.69 -12.17 -10.05
CA ILE A 218 8.68 -11.39 -10.80
C ILE A 218 8.64 -9.95 -10.29
N GLN A 219 8.42 -9.77 -8.98
CA GLN A 219 8.33 -8.44 -8.36
C GLN A 219 9.65 -7.67 -8.50
N GLY A 220 10.78 -8.32 -8.24
CA GLY A 220 12.07 -7.65 -8.25
C GLY A 220 12.59 -7.32 -9.64
N CYS A 221 12.37 -8.18 -10.65
CA CYS A 221 12.78 -7.86 -12.03
C CYS A 221 11.87 -6.82 -12.69
N LEU A 222 10.57 -6.78 -12.37
CA LEU A 222 9.72 -5.63 -12.75
C LEU A 222 10.24 -4.35 -12.08
N ALA A 223 10.55 -4.38 -10.79
CA ALA A 223 11.08 -3.22 -10.05
C ALA A 223 12.46 -2.71 -10.53
N LEU A 224 13.22 -3.50 -11.30
CA LEU A 224 14.59 -3.13 -11.72
C LEU A 224 14.63 -1.80 -12.49
N LEU A 225 13.77 -1.66 -13.51
CA LEU A 225 13.70 -0.45 -14.35
C LEU A 225 12.33 0.27 -14.26
N ASN A 226 11.28 -0.41 -13.81
CA ASN A 226 9.91 0.11 -13.86
C ASN A 226 9.52 0.75 -12.52
N SER A 227 9.34 2.07 -12.52
CA SER A 227 9.02 2.87 -11.33
C SER A 227 7.56 3.26 -11.30
N TYR A 228 6.80 2.67 -10.38
CA TYR A 228 5.38 2.92 -10.17
C TYR A 228 5.19 4.17 -9.27
N ASN A 229 6.13 4.43 -8.37
CA ASN A 229 6.20 5.65 -7.58
C ASN A 229 6.32 6.92 -8.47
N LYS A 230 7.08 6.87 -9.59
CA LYS A 230 7.16 7.96 -10.57
C LYS A 230 5.88 8.19 -11.40
N VAL A 231 4.86 7.33 -11.24
CA VAL A 231 3.50 7.54 -11.76
C VAL A 231 2.42 7.67 -10.67
N GLY A 232 2.80 7.64 -9.39
CA GLY A 232 1.91 7.85 -8.23
C GLY A 232 1.25 6.57 -7.67
N LEU A 233 1.53 5.41 -8.28
CA LEU A 233 1.03 4.10 -7.86
C LEU A 233 1.93 3.43 -6.84
N ASP A 234 1.37 2.53 -6.03
CA ASP A 234 2.14 1.80 -5.01
C ASP A 234 2.71 0.47 -5.49
N HIS A 235 3.87 0.10 -4.95
CA HIS A 235 4.60 -1.12 -5.28
C HIS A 235 3.81 -2.41 -5.03
N VAL A 236 2.73 -2.36 -4.25
CA VAL A 236 1.87 -3.51 -3.99
C VAL A 236 1.11 -3.99 -5.23
N VAL A 237 1.12 -3.24 -6.34
CA VAL A 237 0.78 -3.79 -7.67
C VAL A 237 1.68 -4.98 -8.04
N LEU A 238 2.97 -4.91 -7.71
CA LEU A 238 3.94 -5.98 -7.99
C LEU A 238 3.73 -7.18 -7.07
N VAL A 239 3.40 -6.94 -5.78
CA VAL A 239 2.99 -8.00 -4.84
C VAL A 239 1.72 -8.69 -5.38
N LYS A 240 0.72 -7.92 -5.81
CA LYS A 240 -0.52 -8.46 -6.40
C LYS A 240 -0.23 -9.33 -7.63
N VAL A 241 0.58 -8.85 -8.57
CA VAL A 241 0.94 -9.56 -9.81
C VAL A 241 1.75 -10.83 -9.52
N ALA A 242 2.81 -10.72 -8.71
CA ALA A 242 3.69 -11.84 -8.38
C ALA A 242 2.96 -12.93 -7.58
N SER A 243 2.21 -12.54 -6.54
CA SER A 243 1.34 -13.45 -5.78
C SER A 243 0.30 -14.12 -6.67
N THR A 244 -0.36 -13.38 -7.58
CA THR A 244 -1.39 -13.96 -8.46
C THR A 244 -0.79 -15.03 -9.38
N ALA A 245 0.39 -14.77 -9.94
CA ALA A 245 1.07 -15.72 -10.83
C ALA A 245 1.44 -17.02 -10.11
N VAL A 246 2.09 -16.94 -8.94
CA VAL A 246 2.51 -18.15 -8.21
C VAL A 246 1.33 -18.91 -7.60
N VAL A 247 0.32 -18.20 -7.07
CA VAL A 247 -0.91 -18.82 -6.56
C VAL A 247 -1.69 -19.52 -7.67
N ALA A 248 -1.74 -18.96 -8.89
CA ALA A 248 -2.37 -19.63 -10.03
C ALA A 248 -1.73 -21.01 -10.31
N LYS A 249 -0.39 -21.10 -10.32
CA LYS A 249 0.33 -22.39 -10.41
C LYS A 249 0.01 -23.31 -9.23
N MET A 250 0.00 -22.79 -8.00
CA MET A 250 -0.29 -23.58 -6.80
C MET A 250 -1.72 -24.13 -6.75
N LEU A 251 -2.69 -23.45 -7.38
CA LEU A 251 -4.06 -23.94 -7.56
C LEU A 251 -4.18 -24.99 -8.67
N GLY A 252 -3.12 -25.23 -9.44
CA GLY A 252 -3.09 -26.19 -10.55
C GLY A 252 -3.57 -25.63 -11.90
N LEU A 253 -3.57 -24.30 -12.09
CA LEU A 253 -3.87 -23.70 -13.39
C LEU A 253 -2.76 -23.98 -14.41
N SER A 254 -3.15 -24.08 -15.68
CA SER A 254 -2.23 -24.14 -16.82
C SER A 254 -1.51 -22.80 -17.04
N GLU A 255 -0.47 -22.79 -17.87
CA GLU A 255 0.22 -21.58 -18.33
C GLU A 255 -0.77 -20.50 -18.84
N GLN A 256 -1.78 -20.90 -19.63
CA GLN A 256 -2.85 -20.01 -20.06
C GLN A 256 -3.66 -19.46 -18.88
N GLY A 257 -4.04 -20.30 -17.90
CA GLY A 257 -4.74 -19.84 -16.70
C GLY A 257 -3.89 -18.94 -15.79
N ILE A 258 -2.56 -19.09 -15.81
CA ILE A 258 -1.63 -18.16 -15.15
C ILE A 258 -1.61 -16.82 -15.89
N ALA A 259 -1.53 -16.81 -17.23
CA ALA A 259 -1.64 -15.60 -18.04
C ALA A 259 -3.00 -14.89 -17.85
N ASP A 260 -4.10 -15.65 -17.79
CA ASP A 260 -5.43 -15.14 -17.50
C ASP A 260 -5.46 -14.44 -16.12
N ALA A 261 -4.97 -15.10 -15.07
CA ALA A 261 -4.92 -14.54 -13.73
C ALA A 261 -3.99 -13.31 -13.61
N VAL A 262 -2.82 -13.34 -14.25
CA VAL A 262 -1.89 -12.19 -14.28
C VAL A 262 -2.51 -11.00 -15.02
N SER A 263 -3.24 -11.22 -16.12
CA SER A 263 -3.95 -10.14 -16.80
C SER A 263 -5.07 -9.53 -15.95
N GLN A 264 -5.77 -10.36 -15.17
CA GLN A 264 -6.76 -9.91 -14.17
C GLN A 264 -6.12 -9.12 -13.01
N ALA A 265 -4.85 -9.37 -12.67
CA ALA A 265 -4.11 -8.56 -11.69
C ALA A 265 -3.68 -7.18 -12.24
N TRP A 266 -3.42 -7.08 -13.54
CA TRP A 266 -3.08 -5.81 -14.21
C TRP A 266 -4.29 -4.91 -14.49
N VAL A 267 -5.45 -5.47 -14.88
CA VAL A 267 -6.69 -4.71 -15.14
C VAL A 267 -7.34 -4.17 -13.86
N ASP A 268 -6.89 -4.67 -12.71
CA ASP A 268 -7.44 -4.34 -11.40
C ASP A 268 -7.15 -2.89 -10.94
N GLY A 269 -7.93 -2.41 -9.99
CA GLY A 269 -7.67 -1.13 -9.33
C GLY A 269 -6.33 -1.15 -8.58
N GLN A 270 -5.41 -0.29 -8.97
CA GLN A 270 -4.09 -0.16 -8.32
C GLN A 270 -4.10 1.03 -7.35
N SER A 271 -3.59 0.83 -6.12
CA SER A 271 -3.65 1.86 -5.07
C SER A 271 -2.63 2.98 -5.29
N LEU A 272 -3.03 4.22 -4.98
CA LEU A 272 -2.13 5.36 -4.84
C LEU A 272 -1.15 5.19 -3.67
N ARG A 273 0.00 5.88 -3.69
CA ARG A 273 0.97 5.91 -2.57
C ARG A 273 0.67 6.90 -1.45
N THR A 274 -0.46 7.61 -1.46
CA THR A 274 -0.72 8.75 -0.55
C THR A 274 -0.44 8.45 0.93
N TYR A 275 -0.77 7.25 1.41
CA TYR A 275 -0.55 6.79 2.78
C TYR A 275 0.92 6.53 3.17
N ARG A 276 1.87 6.68 2.25
CA ARG A 276 3.32 6.55 2.47
C ARG A 276 4.06 7.90 2.42
N HIS A 277 3.36 9.02 2.28
CA HIS A 277 3.97 10.34 2.08
C HIS A 277 3.30 11.44 2.92
N THR A 278 4.12 12.28 3.56
CA THR A 278 3.70 13.48 4.32
C THR A 278 2.81 14.39 3.46
N PRO A 279 1.69 14.95 3.97
CA PRO A 279 1.21 14.90 5.35
C PRO A 279 0.27 13.72 5.68
N ASN A 280 0.16 12.71 4.81
CA ASN A 280 -0.83 11.63 4.92
C ASN A 280 -0.22 10.27 5.31
N THR A 281 1.01 10.25 5.85
CA THR A 281 1.69 9.02 6.28
C THR A 281 0.85 8.29 7.33
N MET A 282 0.48 7.02 7.08
CA MET A 282 -0.39 6.26 7.98
C MET A 282 -0.19 4.74 7.92
N SER A 283 -0.80 4.01 8.85
CA SER A 283 -0.72 2.55 8.99
C SER A 283 -1.10 1.73 7.76
N ARG A 284 -1.77 2.28 6.74
CA ARG A 284 -1.99 1.57 5.47
C ARG A 284 -0.67 1.20 4.78
N LYS A 285 0.44 1.90 5.05
CA LYS A 285 1.78 1.48 4.58
C LYS A 285 2.15 0.05 5.01
N SER A 286 1.61 -0.39 6.14
CA SER A 286 1.94 -1.65 6.84
C SER A 286 1.04 -2.82 6.44
N TRP A 287 -0.18 -2.57 5.96
CA TRP A 287 -1.13 -3.61 5.55
C TRP A 287 -1.51 -3.63 4.06
N ALA A 288 -1.13 -2.61 3.27
CA ALA A 288 -1.42 -2.57 1.82
C ALA A 288 -0.86 -3.79 1.05
N ALA A 289 0.20 -4.43 1.55
CA ALA A 289 0.74 -5.65 0.95
C ALA A 289 -0.10 -6.90 1.28
N GLY A 290 -0.69 -6.98 2.47
CA GLY A 290 -1.70 -7.99 2.82
C GLY A 290 -2.99 -7.82 2.00
N ASP A 291 -3.44 -6.59 1.79
CA ASP A 291 -4.54 -6.22 0.88
C ASP A 291 -4.24 -6.70 -0.57
N ALA A 292 -3.01 -6.51 -1.05
CA ALA A 292 -2.58 -7.05 -2.35
C ALA A 292 -2.51 -8.59 -2.39
N CYS A 293 -2.09 -9.26 -1.31
CA CYS A 293 -2.09 -10.73 -1.20
C CYS A 293 -3.52 -11.30 -1.20
N GLN A 294 -4.42 -10.69 -0.41
CA GLN A 294 -5.85 -10.99 -0.38
C GLN A 294 -6.45 -10.85 -1.78
N ARG A 295 -6.16 -9.74 -2.46
CA ARG A 295 -6.62 -9.49 -3.83
C ARG A 295 -6.09 -10.54 -4.81
N ALA A 296 -4.81 -10.89 -4.72
CA ALA A 296 -4.18 -11.89 -5.59
C ALA A 296 -4.82 -13.28 -5.50
N VAL A 297 -4.97 -13.82 -4.28
CA VAL A 297 -5.68 -15.10 -4.05
C VAL A 297 -7.13 -14.99 -4.53
N GLY A 298 -7.78 -13.86 -4.24
CA GLY A 298 -9.14 -13.58 -4.68
C GLY A 298 -9.32 -13.47 -6.20
N LEU A 299 -8.27 -13.16 -6.97
CA LEU A 299 -8.29 -13.14 -8.45
C LEU A 299 -8.02 -14.53 -9.02
N ALA A 300 -6.99 -15.22 -8.54
CA ALA A 300 -6.66 -16.57 -8.99
C ALA A 300 -7.82 -17.57 -8.75
N LEU A 301 -8.56 -17.43 -7.65
CA LEU A 301 -9.77 -18.21 -7.35
C LEU A 301 -11.00 -17.86 -8.22
N LYS A 302 -10.97 -16.80 -9.04
CA LYS A 302 -11.98 -16.56 -10.09
C LYS A 302 -11.59 -17.27 -11.39
N VAL A 303 -10.33 -17.18 -11.80
CA VAL A 303 -9.82 -17.89 -12.97
C VAL A 303 -9.90 -19.41 -12.80
N LEU A 304 -9.68 -19.92 -11.57
CA LEU A 304 -9.94 -21.33 -11.22
C LEU A 304 -11.40 -21.77 -11.44
N LYS A 305 -12.36 -20.84 -11.50
CA LYS A 305 -13.78 -21.09 -11.79
C LYS A 305 -14.14 -20.85 -13.27
N GLY A 306 -13.15 -20.59 -14.12
CA GLY A 306 -13.33 -20.37 -15.57
C GLY A 306 -13.49 -18.90 -15.99
N GLU A 307 -13.16 -17.93 -15.12
CA GLU A 307 -13.06 -16.53 -15.52
C GLU A 307 -11.88 -16.34 -16.50
N GLY A 308 -12.11 -15.60 -17.59
CA GLY A 308 -11.11 -15.42 -18.65
C GLY A 308 -10.13 -14.28 -18.37
N GLY A 309 -9.03 -14.22 -19.12
CA GLY A 309 -8.11 -13.09 -19.09
C GLY A 309 -8.44 -11.94 -20.04
N VAL A 310 -7.61 -10.90 -19.98
CA VAL A 310 -7.66 -9.69 -20.81
C VAL A 310 -6.33 -9.60 -21.57
N PRO A 311 -6.22 -10.14 -22.81
CA PRO A 311 -4.92 -10.41 -23.43
C PRO A 311 -4.02 -9.17 -23.61
N THR A 312 -4.58 -8.07 -24.06
CA THR A 312 -3.87 -6.80 -24.33
C THR A 312 -4.03 -5.79 -23.19
N VAL A 313 -4.08 -6.23 -21.94
CA VAL A 313 -4.34 -5.37 -20.77
C VAL A 313 -3.27 -4.30 -20.56
N LEU A 314 -2.03 -4.54 -20.98
CA LEU A 314 -0.96 -3.54 -20.91
C LEU A 314 -0.98 -2.64 -22.15
N SER A 315 -1.09 -3.23 -23.34
CA SER A 315 -0.84 -2.55 -24.63
C SER A 315 -2.06 -1.98 -25.36
N ALA A 316 -3.29 -2.23 -24.91
CA ALA A 316 -4.49 -1.73 -25.56
C ALA A 316 -4.48 -0.18 -25.69
N PRO A 317 -4.59 0.40 -26.90
CA PRO A 317 -4.61 1.85 -27.06
C PRO A 317 -5.74 2.50 -26.25
N VAL A 318 -5.46 3.63 -25.60
CA VAL A 318 -6.34 4.42 -24.72
C VAL A 318 -6.77 3.74 -23.42
N TRP A 319 -6.82 2.41 -23.34
CA TRP A 319 -7.44 1.66 -22.24
C TRP A 319 -6.51 0.71 -21.49
N GLY A 320 -5.33 0.43 -22.05
CA GLY A 320 -4.32 -0.45 -21.45
C GLY A 320 -3.52 0.25 -20.35
N PHE A 321 -2.91 -0.55 -19.48
CA PHE A 321 -2.11 -0.09 -18.34
C PHE A 321 -1.04 0.94 -18.75
N TYR A 322 -0.39 0.74 -19.90
CA TYR A 322 0.65 1.64 -20.38
C TYR A 322 0.13 3.05 -20.66
N ASP A 323 -0.95 3.19 -21.42
CA ASP A 323 -1.55 4.48 -21.75
C ASP A 323 -2.20 5.14 -20.52
N VAL A 324 -2.98 4.39 -19.73
CA VAL A 324 -3.78 4.94 -18.63
C VAL A 324 -2.95 5.23 -17.37
N LEU A 325 -2.04 4.32 -17.01
CA LEU A 325 -1.37 4.31 -15.70
C LEU A 325 0.15 4.46 -15.79
N PHE A 326 0.79 4.10 -16.91
CA PHE A 326 2.25 4.18 -17.09
C PHE A 326 2.70 5.31 -18.05
N LYS A 327 1.85 6.31 -18.29
CA LYS A 327 2.13 7.53 -19.08
C LYS A 327 2.59 7.24 -20.52
N GLY A 328 2.01 6.21 -21.15
CA GLY A 328 2.33 5.76 -22.51
C GLY A 328 3.67 5.01 -22.64
N LYS A 329 4.35 4.71 -21.51
CA LYS A 329 5.57 3.90 -21.52
C LYS A 329 5.24 2.41 -21.41
N LYS A 330 6.06 1.58 -22.04
CA LYS A 330 6.08 0.13 -21.80
C LYS A 330 6.91 -0.22 -20.57
N PHE A 331 6.89 -1.49 -20.15
CA PHE A 331 7.87 -1.99 -19.18
C PHE A 331 9.21 -2.27 -19.87
N GLU A 332 10.30 -2.02 -19.14
CA GLU A 332 11.68 -2.29 -19.55
C GLU A 332 12.28 -3.37 -18.65
N PHE A 333 13.10 -4.26 -19.20
CA PHE A 333 13.72 -5.38 -18.47
C PHE A 333 15.21 -5.49 -18.79
N GLN A 334 16.07 -5.39 -17.77
CA GLN A 334 17.52 -5.60 -17.94
C GLN A 334 17.94 -7.08 -17.94
N ARG A 335 17.02 -8.01 -17.65
CA ARG A 335 17.26 -9.45 -17.55
C ARG A 335 15.96 -10.27 -17.66
N PRO A 336 16.01 -11.52 -18.14
CA PRO A 336 14.90 -12.47 -17.99
C PRO A 336 14.81 -12.97 -16.53
N TYR A 337 13.65 -13.49 -16.14
CA TYR A 337 13.42 -14.10 -14.82
C TYR A 337 14.29 -15.37 -14.62
N GLY A 338 14.97 -15.48 -13.48
CA GLY A 338 15.73 -16.64 -13.01
C GLY A 338 15.57 -16.85 -11.50
N SER A 339 16.58 -16.47 -10.71
CA SER A 339 16.59 -16.54 -9.23
C SER A 339 17.36 -15.38 -8.58
N TYR A 340 17.71 -14.37 -9.38
CA TYR A 340 18.63 -13.29 -9.01
C TYR A 340 18.13 -12.44 -7.84
N VAL A 341 16.84 -12.17 -7.75
CA VAL A 341 16.27 -11.32 -6.70
C VAL A 341 16.41 -12.01 -5.34
N MET A 342 16.09 -13.29 -5.23
CA MET A 342 16.26 -14.03 -3.96
C MET A 342 17.74 -14.09 -3.55
N GLU A 343 18.66 -14.36 -4.48
CA GLU A 343 20.09 -14.42 -4.19
C GLU A 343 20.66 -13.10 -3.65
N ASN A 344 20.07 -11.97 -4.03
CA ASN A 344 20.54 -10.61 -3.73
C ASN A 344 19.60 -9.81 -2.81
N VAL A 345 18.54 -10.42 -2.28
CA VAL A 345 17.53 -9.77 -1.43
C VAL A 345 18.15 -9.22 -0.14
N LEU A 346 17.59 -8.13 0.41
CA LEU A 346 18.15 -7.45 1.57
C LEU A 346 17.38 -7.84 2.84
N PHE A 347 18.10 -8.20 3.90
CA PHE A 347 17.48 -8.46 5.21
C PHE A 347 17.56 -7.22 6.10
N LYS A 348 16.52 -6.92 6.87
CA LYS A 348 16.60 -5.96 7.98
C LYS A 348 16.97 -6.74 9.25
N VAL A 349 18.27 -6.89 9.50
CA VAL A 349 18.79 -7.84 10.50
C VAL A 349 18.79 -7.27 11.92
N SER A 350 19.40 -6.10 12.09
CA SER A 350 19.63 -5.52 13.43
C SER A 350 18.47 -4.65 13.91
N TYR A 351 17.99 -3.73 13.05
CA TYR A 351 17.09 -2.64 13.45
C TYR A 351 15.81 -2.60 12.59
N PRO A 352 14.62 -2.30 13.17
CA PRO A 352 13.35 -2.15 12.46
C PRO A 352 13.21 -0.79 11.74
N ALA A 353 14.22 -0.44 10.95
CA ALA A 353 14.39 0.88 10.32
C ALA A 353 14.12 0.85 8.80
N GLU A 354 13.72 1.98 8.20
CA GLU A 354 13.67 2.14 6.73
C GLU A 354 15.06 1.83 6.14
N PHE A 355 15.10 1.12 5.01
CA PHE A 355 16.30 0.41 4.58
C PHE A 355 17.48 1.35 4.27
N HIS A 356 17.21 2.54 3.71
CA HIS A 356 18.24 3.51 3.33
C HIS A 356 18.98 4.11 4.55
N SER A 357 18.51 3.85 5.77
CA SER A 357 19.17 4.26 7.03
C SER A 357 19.96 3.17 7.74
N GLN A 358 19.85 1.89 7.33
CA GLN A 358 20.40 0.75 8.11
C GLN A 358 21.91 0.90 8.40
N THR A 359 22.69 1.38 7.43
CA THR A 359 24.12 1.69 7.56
C THR A 359 24.41 2.95 8.37
N ALA A 360 23.53 3.96 8.34
CA ALA A 360 23.65 5.16 9.17
C ALA A 360 23.38 4.84 10.66
N VAL A 361 22.48 3.90 10.94
CA VAL A 361 22.25 3.38 12.29
C VAL A 361 23.43 2.53 12.76
N GLU A 362 24.00 1.68 11.90
CA GLU A 362 25.23 0.91 12.23
C GLU A 362 26.43 1.85 12.48
N ALA A 363 26.59 2.92 11.69
CA ALA A 363 27.58 3.97 11.97
C ALA A 363 27.29 4.68 13.30
N SER A 364 26.02 4.98 13.59
CA SER A 364 25.59 5.62 14.85
C SER A 364 25.89 4.75 16.09
N GLU A 365 25.74 3.42 15.99
CA GLU A 365 26.08 2.48 17.07
C GLU A 365 27.59 2.48 17.35
N ARG A 366 28.42 2.44 16.30
CA ARG A 366 29.89 2.56 16.40
C ARG A 366 30.29 3.89 17.05
N ILE A 367 29.67 5.00 16.66
CA ILE A 367 29.89 6.34 17.24
C ILE A 367 29.43 6.39 18.70
N HIS A 368 28.28 5.81 19.06
CA HIS A 368 27.81 5.71 20.44
C HIS A 368 28.86 5.02 21.34
N HIS A 369 29.47 3.94 20.86
CA HIS A 369 30.56 3.27 21.58
C HIS A 369 31.84 4.11 21.66
N GLN A 370 32.23 4.84 20.61
CA GLN A 370 33.36 5.77 20.64
C GLN A 370 33.16 6.87 21.68
N LEU A 371 32.01 7.56 21.66
CA LEU A 371 31.66 8.60 22.64
C LEU A 371 31.74 8.06 24.07
N LYS A 372 31.14 6.89 24.32
CA LYS A 372 31.16 6.22 25.62
C LYS A 372 32.58 5.88 26.08
N ALA A 373 33.47 5.45 25.18
CA ALA A 373 34.88 5.19 25.47
C ALA A 373 35.68 6.48 25.76
N MET A 374 35.26 7.63 25.21
CA MET A 374 35.80 8.95 25.52
C MET A 374 35.22 9.57 26.80
N GLY A 375 34.30 8.90 27.50
CA GLY A 375 33.56 9.47 28.64
C GLY A 375 32.53 10.54 28.24
N LYS A 376 32.13 10.59 26.97
CA LYS A 376 31.18 11.54 26.37
C LYS A 376 29.85 10.86 26.03
N SER A 377 28.88 11.66 25.62
CA SER A 377 27.49 11.30 25.37
C SER A 377 26.92 11.98 24.12
N ALA A 378 25.69 11.64 23.75
CA ALA A 378 24.93 12.35 22.72
C ALA A 378 24.68 13.85 23.04
N ALA A 379 24.74 14.27 24.31
CA ALA A 379 24.61 15.68 24.69
C ALA A 379 25.86 16.51 24.33
N ASP A 380 27.02 15.86 24.19
CA ASP A 380 28.29 16.49 23.82
C ASP A 380 28.40 16.78 22.31
N ILE A 381 27.42 16.36 21.51
CA ILE A 381 27.39 16.54 20.06
C ILE A 381 26.87 17.93 19.69
N LYS A 382 27.67 18.65 18.90
CA LYS A 382 27.34 19.97 18.33
C LYS A 382 26.60 19.83 17.00
N ALA A 383 27.12 19.03 16.08
CA ALA A 383 26.56 18.79 14.75
C ALA A 383 26.95 17.42 14.18
N ILE A 384 26.18 16.89 13.23
CA ILE A 384 26.51 15.69 12.47
C ILE A 384 26.25 15.94 10.98
N THR A 385 27.20 15.54 10.13
CA THR A 385 27.02 15.45 8.68
C THR A 385 26.88 13.98 8.29
N CYS A 386 25.77 13.63 7.65
CA CYS A 386 25.48 12.29 7.13
C CYS A 386 25.59 12.31 5.60
N ARG A 387 26.71 11.83 5.08
CA ARG A 387 27.02 11.68 3.65
C ARG A 387 26.33 10.42 3.12
N THR A 388 25.44 10.55 2.12
CA THR A 388 24.47 9.50 1.74
C THR A 388 24.08 9.56 0.25
N HIS A 389 23.45 8.52 -0.28
CA HIS A 389 22.82 8.47 -1.61
C HIS A 389 21.49 9.24 -1.74
N GLU A 390 21.14 9.64 -2.97
CA GLU A 390 19.92 10.37 -3.39
C GLU A 390 18.63 9.77 -2.81
N ALA A 391 18.52 8.44 -2.83
CA ALA A 391 17.32 7.74 -2.39
C ALA A 391 17.01 8.01 -0.91
N CYS A 392 18.02 8.03 -0.04
CA CYS A 392 17.83 8.39 1.37
C CYS A 392 17.24 9.80 1.51
N ILE A 393 17.81 10.77 0.80
CA ILE A 393 17.41 12.19 0.88
C ILE A 393 15.96 12.35 0.40
N ARG A 394 15.59 11.70 -0.71
CA ARG A 394 14.24 11.77 -1.28
C ARG A 394 13.16 11.06 -0.44
N ILE A 395 13.50 10.06 0.37
CA ILE A 395 12.53 9.26 1.14
C ILE A 395 12.45 9.69 2.61
N ILE A 396 13.60 9.72 3.30
CA ILE A 396 13.68 9.73 4.77
C ILE A 396 14.43 10.93 5.36
N ASP A 397 14.87 11.90 4.56
CA ASP A 397 15.28 13.20 5.12
C ASP A 397 14.03 13.95 5.61
N LYS A 398 13.99 14.18 6.93
CA LYS A 398 12.94 14.90 7.62
C LYS A 398 13.48 15.86 8.69
N GLN A 399 14.72 16.37 8.56
CA GLN A 399 15.46 17.11 9.60
C GLN A 399 14.60 18.11 10.40
N PHE A 400 13.79 18.92 9.71
CA PHE A 400 12.94 19.97 10.30
C PHE A 400 11.43 19.71 10.19
N LYS A 401 11.00 18.52 9.78
CA LYS A 401 9.58 18.16 9.73
C LYS A 401 9.10 17.71 11.13
N PRO A 402 7.80 17.87 11.47
CA PRO A 402 7.22 17.26 12.66
C PRO A 402 7.33 15.73 12.64
N MET A 403 7.29 15.12 13.84
CA MET A 403 7.39 13.67 14.06
C MET A 403 6.08 13.19 14.71
N ASP A 404 4.96 13.41 14.01
CA ASP A 404 3.61 13.37 14.60
C ASP A 404 3.09 11.96 14.93
N ASN A 405 3.73 10.91 14.42
CA ASN A 405 3.30 9.52 14.55
C ASN A 405 4.46 8.54 14.33
N PHE A 406 4.25 7.25 14.66
CA PHE A 406 5.19 6.13 14.43
C PHE A 406 5.79 6.12 13.01
N ALA A 407 4.95 6.23 11.98
CA ALA A 407 5.36 6.09 10.57
C ALA A 407 6.11 7.32 10.03
N ASP A 408 6.07 8.45 10.73
CA ASP A 408 6.94 9.58 10.40
C ASP A 408 8.35 9.43 11.01
N ARG A 409 8.46 8.79 12.18
CA ARG A 409 9.74 8.50 12.89
C ARG A 409 10.52 7.35 12.25
N ASP A 410 9.85 6.25 11.88
CA ASP A 410 10.50 5.10 11.22
C ASP A 410 10.98 5.41 9.79
N HIS A 411 10.47 6.49 9.18
CA HIS A 411 10.93 7.09 7.93
C HIS A 411 11.67 8.43 8.15
N CYS A 412 12.44 8.57 9.23
CA CYS A 412 13.34 9.72 9.46
C CYS A 412 14.76 9.24 9.81
N ILE A 413 15.71 9.41 8.88
CA ILE A 413 17.11 9.02 9.13
C ILE A 413 17.69 9.73 10.36
N GLN A 414 17.39 11.03 10.51
CA GLN A 414 17.85 11.81 11.66
C GLN A 414 17.30 11.26 12.99
N TYR A 415 16.03 10.84 13.03
CA TYR A 415 15.41 10.28 14.24
C TYR A 415 16.05 8.94 14.63
N MET A 416 16.27 8.07 13.64
CA MET A 416 16.85 6.73 13.85
C MET A 416 18.31 6.81 14.30
N CYS A 417 19.12 7.68 13.69
CA CYS A 417 20.50 7.93 14.11
C CYS A 417 20.56 8.60 15.50
N ALA A 418 19.73 9.62 15.76
CA ALA A 418 19.68 10.28 17.07
C ALA A 418 19.26 9.33 18.20
N THR A 419 18.28 8.46 17.96
CA THR A 419 17.84 7.43 18.93
C THR A 419 18.98 6.47 19.26
N MET A 420 19.68 5.94 18.25
CA MET A 420 20.85 5.07 18.45
C MET A 420 21.97 5.78 19.21
N LEU A 421 22.31 7.02 18.87
CA LEU A 421 23.33 7.80 19.56
C LEU A 421 22.99 8.06 21.03
N VAL A 422 21.72 8.34 21.35
CA VAL A 422 21.26 8.63 22.72
C VAL A 422 21.18 7.37 23.58
N PHE A 423 20.56 6.29 23.08
CA PHE A 423 20.23 5.13 23.91
C PHE A 423 21.12 3.90 23.69
N GLY A 424 21.93 3.85 22.63
CA GLY A 424 22.70 2.65 22.25
C GLY A 424 21.83 1.49 21.78
N ARG A 425 20.63 1.79 21.26
CA ARG A 425 19.65 0.83 20.72
C ARG A 425 18.77 1.50 19.67
N LEU A 426 18.05 0.72 18.88
CA LEU A 426 16.91 1.16 18.08
C LEU A 426 15.89 0.03 17.96
N GLU A 427 14.80 0.12 18.71
CA GLU A 427 13.74 -0.91 18.79
C GLU A 427 12.40 -0.40 18.24
N ALA A 428 11.49 -1.29 17.86
CA ALA A 428 10.20 -0.90 17.30
C ALA A 428 9.32 -0.10 18.30
N THR A 429 9.56 -0.28 19.60
CA THR A 429 8.99 0.50 20.70
C THR A 429 9.47 1.95 20.73
N ASP A 430 10.69 2.25 20.27
CA ASP A 430 11.24 3.61 20.29
C ASP A 430 10.46 4.57 19.37
N TYR A 431 9.82 4.04 18.32
CA TYR A 431 8.94 4.83 17.44
C TYR A 431 7.55 5.13 18.01
N THR A 432 7.14 4.51 19.11
CA THR A 432 5.74 4.59 19.59
C THR A 432 5.39 5.97 20.17
N ASP A 433 4.15 6.42 19.95
CA ASP A 433 3.66 7.69 20.46
C ASP A 433 3.62 7.68 21.99
N GLY A 434 4.29 8.67 22.61
CA GLY A 434 4.50 8.72 24.07
C GLY A 434 5.67 7.88 24.59
N GLY A 435 6.38 7.14 23.73
CA GLY A 435 7.55 6.33 24.12
C GLY A 435 8.75 7.17 24.59
N GLU A 436 9.72 6.52 25.25
CA GLU A 436 10.93 7.17 25.80
C GLU A 436 11.70 7.97 24.74
N ALA A 437 12.01 7.35 23.60
CA ALA A 437 12.70 8.02 22.51
C ALA A 437 11.83 9.08 21.80
N ALA A 438 10.53 8.80 21.61
CA ALA A 438 9.59 9.72 20.95
C ALA A 438 9.30 10.99 21.76
N THR A 439 9.51 10.97 23.08
CA THR A 439 9.34 12.11 23.98
C THR A 439 10.67 12.73 24.46
N SER A 440 11.81 12.13 24.11
CA SER A 440 13.14 12.58 24.55
C SER A 440 13.54 13.94 23.94
N PRO A 441 13.73 14.99 24.75
CA PRO A 441 14.19 16.29 24.25
C PRO A 441 15.60 16.23 23.64
N LEU A 442 16.42 15.25 24.06
CA LEU A 442 17.76 15.05 23.52
C LEU A 442 17.73 14.39 22.14
N VAL A 443 16.83 13.42 21.90
CA VAL A 443 16.62 12.86 20.55
C VAL A 443 16.12 13.95 19.61
N GLU A 444 15.13 14.75 20.02
CA GLU A 444 14.60 15.84 19.17
C GLU A 444 15.66 16.92 18.89
N SER A 445 16.45 17.32 19.89
CA SER A 445 17.54 18.29 19.71
C SER A 445 18.65 17.73 18.80
N LEU A 446 18.99 16.44 18.91
CA LEU A 446 20.02 15.81 18.08
C LEU A 446 19.52 15.56 16.65
N ARG A 447 18.25 15.19 16.47
CA ARG A 447 17.59 15.03 15.16
C ARG A 447 17.76 16.28 14.30
N GLN A 448 17.52 17.46 14.87
CA GLN A 448 17.67 18.74 14.18
C GLN A 448 19.13 19.10 13.84
N LYS A 449 20.12 18.46 14.49
CA LYS A 449 21.57 18.67 14.25
C LYS A 449 22.17 17.74 13.18
N ILE A 450 21.42 16.78 12.64
CA ILE A 450 21.91 15.83 11.62
C ILE A 450 21.52 16.33 10.22
N ALA A 451 22.49 16.86 9.50
CA ALA A 451 22.32 17.30 8.11
C ALA A 451 22.68 16.16 7.13
N CYS A 452 21.79 15.86 6.19
CA CYS A 452 22.05 14.89 5.11
C CYS A 452 22.63 15.60 3.88
N VAL A 453 23.62 14.98 3.23
CA VAL A 453 24.30 15.52 2.03
C VAL A 453 24.49 14.40 1.01
N GLU A 454 24.22 14.68 -0.27
CA GLU A 454 24.37 13.67 -1.32
C GLU A 454 25.85 13.42 -1.64
N ASP A 455 26.22 12.14 -1.73
CA ASP A 455 27.43 11.67 -2.38
C ASP A 455 27.09 11.01 -3.73
N PRO A 456 27.52 11.59 -4.87
CA PRO A 456 27.24 11.03 -6.19
C PRO A 456 27.79 9.61 -6.42
N GLN A 457 28.87 9.21 -5.74
CA GLN A 457 29.39 7.85 -5.83
C GLN A 457 28.47 6.86 -5.10
N TYR A 458 27.97 7.22 -3.91
CA TYR A 458 26.99 6.41 -3.20
C TYR A 458 25.67 6.28 -4.00
N THR A 459 25.25 7.34 -4.68
CA THR A 459 24.10 7.28 -5.63
C THR A 459 24.40 6.37 -6.84
N GLN A 460 25.63 6.37 -7.37
CA GLN A 460 26.04 5.48 -8.46
C GLN A 460 26.08 4.01 -8.04
N ASP A 461 26.69 3.69 -6.89
CA ASP A 461 26.92 2.31 -6.43
C ASP A 461 25.63 1.62 -5.98
N TYR A 462 24.68 2.38 -5.42
CA TYR A 462 23.31 1.94 -5.16
C TYR A 462 22.60 1.46 -6.43
N HIS A 463 22.83 2.11 -7.57
CA HIS A 463 22.26 1.73 -8.86
C HIS A 463 23.08 0.67 -9.61
N ASN A 464 24.37 0.50 -9.31
CA ASN A 464 25.25 -0.49 -9.94
C ASN A 464 24.78 -1.93 -9.59
N PRO A 465 24.34 -2.76 -10.55
CA PRO A 465 23.85 -4.12 -10.28
C PRO A 465 24.88 -5.08 -9.67
N GLU A 466 26.17 -4.78 -9.75
CA GLU A 466 27.25 -5.59 -9.17
C GLU A 466 27.56 -5.22 -7.70
N LEU A 467 27.18 -4.01 -7.27
CA LEU A 467 27.45 -3.50 -5.91
C LEU A 467 26.17 -3.43 -5.06
N ARG A 468 25.19 -2.63 -5.50
CA ARG A 468 23.89 -2.38 -4.84
C ARG A 468 24.02 -1.99 -3.36
N THR A 469 25.08 -1.26 -3.03
CA THR A 469 25.38 -0.76 -1.69
C THR A 469 24.36 0.29 -1.23
N ILE A 470 24.24 0.47 0.08
CA ILE A 470 23.26 1.36 0.72
C ILE A 470 24.08 2.27 1.64
N SER A 471 25.00 3.02 1.04
CA SER A 471 26.11 3.65 1.76
C SER A 471 25.68 4.89 2.55
N ASN A 472 26.11 4.94 3.81
CA ASN A 472 26.06 6.16 4.63
C ASN A 472 27.40 6.33 5.36
N ALA A 473 27.81 7.57 5.58
CA ALA A 473 28.97 7.92 6.39
C ALA A 473 28.68 9.12 7.29
N LEU A 474 29.06 9.02 8.58
CA LEU A 474 28.76 10.03 9.60
C LEU A 474 30.04 10.69 10.11
N THR A 475 30.13 12.01 9.94
CA THR A 475 31.13 12.87 10.58
C THR A 475 30.48 13.63 11.74
N VAL A 476 31.11 13.65 12.92
CA VAL A 476 30.54 14.24 14.14
C VAL A 476 31.44 15.35 14.69
N GLU A 477 30.87 16.53 14.89
CA GLU A 477 31.48 17.64 15.62
C GLU A 477 30.95 17.71 17.06
N LEU A 478 31.84 17.88 18.03
CA LEU A 478 31.53 17.96 19.45
C LEU A 478 31.56 19.42 19.96
N ASN A 479 30.92 19.65 21.11
CA ASN A 479 30.76 20.99 21.70
C ASN A 479 32.10 21.67 22.07
N ASP A 480 33.19 20.91 22.22
CA ASP A 480 34.55 21.42 22.46
C ASP A 480 35.37 21.67 21.17
N GLY A 481 34.77 21.49 20.00
CA GLY A 481 35.43 21.64 18.70
C GLY A 481 36.20 20.41 18.23
N THR A 482 36.16 19.29 18.98
CA THR A 482 36.67 18.00 18.47
C THR A 482 35.80 17.54 17.30
N ILE A 483 36.43 17.12 16.20
CA ILE A 483 35.77 16.37 15.13
C ILE A 483 36.25 14.91 15.22
N LEU A 484 35.31 13.96 15.16
CA LEU A 484 35.63 12.53 15.11
C LEU A 484 35.90 12.08 13.67
N ASP A 485 36.73 11.04 13.50
CA ASP A 485 36.95 10.38 12.21
C ASP A 485 35.62 9.91 11.59
N GLU A 486 35.45 10.08 10.27
CA GLU A 486 34.20 9.72 9.60
C GLU A 486 33.95 8.20 9.65
N VAL A 487 32.81 7.80 10.21
CA VAL A 487 32.40 6.39 10.27
C VAL A 487 31.53 6.06 9.06
N ALA A 488 32.14 5.46 8.04
CA ALA A 488 31.46 4.96 6.85
C ALA A 488 31.02 3.49 6.98
N VAL A 489 29.83 3.18 6.44
CA VAL A 489 29.33 1.81 6.25
C VAL A 489 28.64 1.72 4.89
N GLU A 490 29.18 0.91 3.97
CA GLU A 490 28.70 0.80 2.58
C GLU A 490 27.61 -0.28 2.42
N ALA A 491 27.86 -1.46 2.98
CA ALA A 491 26.96 -2.60 2.93
C ALA A 491 26.39 -2.85 4.34
N PRO A 492 25.07 -2.69 4.57
CA PRO A 492 24.46 -3.04 5.86
C PRO A 492 24.55 -4.56 6.10
N LEU A 493 24.47 -4.99 7.35
CA LEU A 493 24.62 -6.40 7.74
C LEU A 493 23.78 -7.37 6.87
N GLY A 494 22.53 -7.02 6.55
CA GLY A 494 21.66 -7.85 5.70
C GLY A 494 21.92 -7.81 4.19
N HIS A 495 22.99 -7.16 3.73
CA HIS A 495 23.40 -7.15 2.33
C HIS A 495 24.00 -8.51 1.91
N ARG A 496 24.01 -8.81 0.60
CA ARG A 496 24.57 -10.09 0.09
C ARG A 496 26.04 -10.29 0.48
N LEU A 497 26.82 -9.21 0.53
CA LEU A 497 28.24 -9.23 0.87
C LEU A 497 28.54 -9.60 2.34
N ARG A 498 27.54 -9.57 3.23
CA ARG A 498 27.68 -9.84 4.69
C ARG A 498 26.82 -11.02 5.17
N ARG A 499 26.39 -11.91 4.26
CA ARG A 499 25.46 -13.02 4.55
C ARG A 499 25.87 -13.91 5.72
N ASP A 500 27.13 -14.32 5.80
CA ASP A 500 27.58 -15.27 6.83
C ASP A 500 27.76 -14.59 8.21
N GLU A 501 27.99 -13.28 8.23
CA GLU A 501 27.90 -12.41 9.43
C GLU A 501 26.43 -12.23 9.87
N ALA A 502 25.52 -12.12 8.90
CA ALA A 502 24.08 -11.91 9.15
C ALA A 502 23.34 -13.14 9.67
N LYS A 503 23.62 -14.35 9.15
CA LYS A 503 22.86 -15.58 9.48
C LYS A 503 22.71 -15.85 10.99
N PRO A 504 23.76 -15.74 11.83
CA PRO A 504 23.61 -15.86 13.28
C PRO A 504 22.65 -14.82 13.88
N VAL A 505 22.73 -13.57 13.42
CA VAL A 505 21.92 -12.46 13.96
C VAL A 505 20.47 -12.55 13.48
N ILE A 506 20.21 -13.04 12.26
CA ILE A 506 18.86 -13.40 11.78
C ILE A 506 18.26 -14.50 12.68
N LEU A 507 19.04 -15.51 13.06
CA LEU A 507 18.57 -16.57 13.97
C LEU A 507 18.23 -16.03 15.37
N GLU A 508 19.02 -15.09 15.91
CA GLU A 508 18.70 -14.45 17.20
C GLU A 508 17.53 -13.45 17.10
N LYS A 509 17.33 -12.76 15.97
CA LYS A 509 16.11 -11.99 15.68
C LYS A 509 14.88 -12.90 15.68
N TYR A 510 14.92 -13.98 14.92
CA TYR A 510 13.85 -15.00 14.89
C TYR A 510 13.55 -15.54 16.30
N LYS A 511 14.57 -15.97 17.06
CA LYS A 511 14.42 -16.39 18.47
C LYS A 511 13.78 -15.33 19.36
N ARG A 512 14.18 -14.05 19.25
CA ARG A 512 13.55 -12.96 20.01
C ARG A 512 12.05 -12.86 19.69
N HIS A 513 11.67 -12.97 18.42
CA HIS A 513 10.29 -12.80 17.99
C HIS A 513 9.40 -14.04 18.29
N LEU A 514 9.97 -15.26 18.41
CA LEU A 514 9.19 -16.43 18.84
C LEU A 514 8.81 -16.38 20.33
N LYS A 515 9.73 -15.92 21.19
CA LYS A 515 9.63 -16.04 22.66
C LYS A 515 8.38 -15.42 23.31
N PRO A 516 7.81 -14.30 22.85
CA PRO A 516 6.59 -13.74 23.44
C PRO A 516 5.31 -14.53 23.12
N HIS A 517 5.36 -15.49 22.19
CA HIS A 517 4.18 -16.18 21.65
C HIS A 517 4.18 -17.70 21.88
N LEU A 518 5.38 -18.30 22.03
CA LEU A 518 5.56 -19.75 22.06
C LEU A 518 6.37 -20.18 23.30
N SER A 519 6.07 -21.35 23.85
CA SER A 519 6.84 -21.90 24.97
C SER A 519 8.31 -22.16 24.58
N GLU A 520 9.22 -22.06 25.55
CA GLU A 520 10.66 -22.25 25.32
C GLU A 520 10.97 -23.56 24.59
N SER A 521 10.29 -24.66 24.92
CA SER A 521 10.44 -25.95 24.22
C SER A 521 10.05 -25.89 22.73
N ARG A 522 9.06 -25.07 22.35
CA ARG A 522 8.62 -24.88 20.97
C ARG A 522 9.53 -23.89 20.23
N VAL A 523 10.06 -22.86 20.91
CA VAL A 523 11.15 -22.03 20.37
C VAL A 523 12.35 -22.90 20.03
N ASP A 524 12.75 -23.79 20.93
CA ASP A 524 13.86 -24.73 20.76
C ASP A 524 13.61 -25.75 19.63
N GLU A 525 12.39 -26.26 19.50
CA GLU A 525 11.98 -27.15 18.40
C GLU A 525 12.10 -26.46 17.04
N LEU A 526 11.60 -25.23 16.93
CA LEU A 526 11.65 -24.42 15.71
C LEU A 526 13.07 -24.02 15.32
N VAL A 527 13.92 -23.64 16.30
CA VAL A 527 15.35 -23.33 16.07
C VAL A 527 16.13 -24.55 15.60
N LYS A 528 15.84 -25.75 16.13
CA LYS A 528 16.51 -26.98 15.69
C LYS A 528 16.02 -27.41 14.31
N LEU A 529 14.74 -27.23 14.00
CA LEU A 529 14.17 -27.46 12.68
C LEU A 529 14.75 -26.50 11.63
N SER A 530 14.92 -25.22 11.96
CA SER A 530 15.44 -24.22 11.02
C SER A 530 16.91 -24.42 10.65
N GLN A 531 17.66 -25.16 11.46
CA GLN A 531 19.04 -25.57 11.20
C GLN A 531 19.16 -26.89 10.41
N ASP A 532 18.07 -27.68 10.30
CA ASP A 532 18.01 -28.90 9.50
C ASP A 532 17.22 -28.64 8.20
N SER A 533 17.91 -28.11 7.19
CA SER A 533 17.32 -27.80 5.88
C SER A 533 16.74 -29.03 5.18
N GLY A 534 17.31 -30.22 5.42
CA GLY A 534 16.83 -31.48 4.84
C GLY A 534 15.47 -31.89 5.41
N LYS A 535 15.28 -31.76 6.73
CA LYS A 535 14.01 -32.02 7.41
C LYS A 535 12.99 -30.92 7.13
N LEU A 536 13.41 -29.65 7.18
CA LEU A 536 12.53 -28.50 6.92
C LEU A 536 11.92 -28.59 5.52
N ASP A 537 12.74 -28.77 4.48
CA ASP A 537 12.29 -28.87 3.08
C ASP A 537 11.18 -29.91 2.86
N GLN A 538 11.22 -31.02 3.60
CA GLN A 538 10.31 -32.17 3.46
C GLN A 538 9.03 -32.08 4.29
N MET A 539 8.98 -31.19 5.30
CA MET A 539 7.81 -31.04 6.16
C MET A 539 6.61 -30.52 5.36
N THR A 540 5.40 -31.07 5.59
CA THR A 540 4.21 -30.56 4.90
C THR A 540 3.79 -29.21 5.49
N VAL A 541 3.29 -28.31 4.65
CA VAL A 541 3.06 -26.91 5.04
C VAL A 541 2.09 -26.78 6.23
N ASP A 542 1.06 -27.61 6.27
CA ASP A 542 0.07 -27.65 7.36
C ASP A 542 0.64 -28.14 8.70
N GLU A 543 1.61 -29.08 8.67
CA GLU A 543 2.33 -29.53 9.85
C GLU A 543 3.31 -28.47 10.34
N TYR A 544 3.96 -27.76 9.41
CA TYR A 544 4.85 -26.63 9.72
C TYR A 544 4.10 -25.44 10.31
N VAL A 545 2.94 -25.06 9.74
CA VAL A 545 2.07 -24.00 10.28
C VAL A 545 1.52 -24.39 11.65
N ASP A 546 1.15 -25.66 11.88
CA ASP A 546 0.68 -26.15 13.19
C ASP A 546 1.75 -26.09 14.30
N LEU A 547 3.03 -25.84 13.98
CA LEU A 547 4.04 -25.51 14.99
C LEU A 547 3.82 -24.12 15.63
N TYR A 548 3.20 -23.18 14.90
CA TYR A 548 3.05 -21.78 15.29
C TYR A 548 1.67 -21.42 15.86
N VAL A 549 0.71 -22.34 15.87
CA VAL A 549 -0.68 -22.09 16.29
C VAL A 549 -0.77 -21.96 17.82
N VAL A 550 -1.43 -20.90 18.30
CA VAL A 550 -1.60 -20.59 19.73
C VAL A 550 -3.09 -20.60 20.07
N LYS A 551 -3.57 -21.68 20.69
CA LYS A 551 -5.02 -21.91 20.93
C LYS A 551 -5.67 -20.86 21.83
N ASP A 552 -4.99 -20.46 22.90
CA ASP A 552 -5.46 -19.46 23.85
C ASP A 552 -4.75 -18.13 23.55
N SER A 553 -4.94 -17.60 22.34
CA SER A 553 -4.33 -16.33 21.96
C SER A 553 -4.99 -15.17 22.70
N ASN A 554 -4.19 -14.26 23.28
CA ASN A 554 -4.69 -13.09 24.04
C ASN A 554 -5.53 -12.13 23.18
N MET A 555 -5.60 -12.33 21.86
CA MET A 555 -6.37 -11.54 20.90
C MET A 555 -7.87 -11.48 21.25
N HIS A 556 -8.46 -12.57 21.77
CA HIS A 556 -9.89 -12.62 22.11
C HIS A 556 -10.28 -11.76 23.30
N ALA A 557 -9.38 -11.60 24.28
CA ALA A 557 -9.64 -10.79 25.47
C ALA A 557 -9.63 -9.28 25.18
N GLU A 558 -8.81 -8.83 24.22
CA GLU A 558 -8.59 -7.40 23.96
C GLU A 558 -9.32 -6.81 22.75
N THR A 559 -9.81 -7.65 21.85
CA THR A 559 -10.64 -7.22 20.70
C THR A 559 -12.10 -6.98 21.09
N GLY A 560 -12.56 -7.55 22.19
CA GLY A 560 -13.99 -7.56 22.56
C GLY A 560 -14.85 -8.50 21.72
N LEU A 561 -14.21 -9.36 20.90
CA LEU A 561 -14.88 -10.25 19.94
C LEU A 561 -14.88 -11.72 20.39
N GLY A 562 -14.45 -12.00 21.63
CA GLY A 562 -14.49 -13.33 22.23
C GLY A 562 -15.93 -13.86 22.37
N GLY A 563 -16.31 -14.76 21.47
CA GLY A 563 -17.56 -15.50 21.57
C GLY A 563 -17.57 -16.37 22.84
N CYS A 564 -18.62 -16.23 23.66
CA CYS A 564 -18.70 -16.81 25.00
C CYS A 564 -18.44 -18.34 25.02
N PRO A 565 -17.35 -18.82 25.66
CA PRO A 565 -17.14 -20.25 25.87
C PRO A 565 -18.00 -20.76 27.02
N GLU A 566 -18.68 -21.90 26.86
CA GLU A 566 -19.60 -22.50 27.85
C GLU A 566 -18.94 -22.92 29.21
N TYR A 567 -17.66 -22.61 29.42
CA TYR A 567 -16.91 -22.93 30.63
C TYR A 567 -16.30 -21.70 31.33
N ALA A 568 -16.62 -20.48 30.90
CA ALA A 568 -16.11 -19.22 31.46
C ALA A 568 -16.77 -18.77 32.79
N TRP A 569 -16.97 -19.70 33.74
CA TRP A 569 -17.50 -19.43 35.09
C TRP A 569 -16.47 -19.69 36.22
N THR A 570 -15.18 -19.47 35.94
CA THR A 570 -14.15 -19.36 36.98
C THR A 570 -13.07 -18.35 36.57
N VAL A 571 -12.43 -17.70 37.55
CA VAL A 571 -11.30 -16.75 37.37
C VAL A 571 -11.67 -15.40 36.72
N PHE A 572 -12.76 -14.78 37.20
CA PHE A 572 -12.64 -13.41 37.73
C PHE A 572 -13.33 -13.35 39.09
N GLY A 573 -12.54 -13.13 40.15
CA GLY A 573 -12.98 -13.28 41.54
C GLY A 573 -13.75 -12.07 42.09
N ILE A 574 -14.87 -11.70 41.45
CA ILE A 574 -15.82 -10.73 42.03
C ILE A 574 -16.98 -11.52 42.63
N GLN A 575 -17.05 -11.50 43.96
CA GLN A 575 -18.00 -12.26 44.78
C GLN A 575 -19.41 -11.66 44.63
N TRP A 576 -20.34 -12.41 44.01
CA TRP A 576 -21.63 -11.88 43.54
C TRP A 576 -22.57 -11.33 44.64
N GLY A 577 -22.31 -11.66 45.91
CA GLY A 577 -23.14 -11.26 47.06
C GLY A 577 -22.99 -9.81 47.54
N SER A 578 -22.20 -8.94 46.89
CA SER A 578 -22.06 -7.52 47.30
C SER A 578 -23.27 -6.65 46.95
N ARG A 579 -24.07 -7.05 45.95
CA ARG A 579 -25.03 -6.17 45.26
C ARG A 579 -26.16 -5.64 46.14
N GLY A 580 -26.58 -6.38 47.17
CA GLY A 580 -27.57 -5.91 48.15
C GLY A 580 -27.00 -4.77 49.00
N GLN A 581 -25.86 -5.00 49.65
CA GLN A 581 -25.22 -4.06 50.57
C GLN A 581 -24.78 -2.75 49.88
N GLU A 582 -24.36 -2.82 48.61
CA GLU A 582 -24.04 -1.62 47.82
C GLU A 582 -25.30 -0.80 47.49
N LEU A 583 -26.44 -1.45 47.28
CA LEU A 583 -27.73 -0.78 47.02
C LEU A 583 -28.30 -0.15 48.31
N GLU A 584 -28.23 -0.86 49.44
CA GLU A 584 -28.58 -0.36 50.78
C GLU A 584 -27.73 0.87 51.13
N THR A 585 -26.42 0.80 50.86
CA THR A 585 -25.47 1.91 51.07
C THR A 585 -25.81 3.16 50.24
N LEU A 586 -26.44 3.01 49.07
CA LEU A 586 -26.87 4.15 48.24
C LEU A 586 -28.19 4.76 48.73
N LEU A 587 -29.09 3.94 49.29
CA LEU A 587 -30.32 4.39 49.95
C LEU A 587 -30.00 5.14 51.25
N GLU A 588 -29.16 4.58 52.14
CA GLU A 588 -28.73 5.24 53.38
C GLU A 588 -28.05 6.60 53.15
N LYS A 589 -27.35 6.75 52.01
CA LYS A 589 -26.69 8.00 51.62
C LYS A 589 -27.60 8.98 50.87
N GLY A 590 -28.88 8.63 50.66
CA GLY A 590 -29.85 9.46 49.93
C GLY A 590 -29.50 9.70 48.46
N VAL A 591 -28.71 8.80 47.84
CA VAL A 591 -28.32 8.87 46.42
C VAL A 591 -29.44 8.30 45.53
N ILE A 592 -30.20 7.36 46.07
CA ILE A 592 -31.46 6.85 45.51
C ILE A 592 -32.54 6.93 46.60
N ASP A 593 -33.81 7.04 46.20
CA ASP A 593 -34.94 6.92 47.12
C ASP A 593 -35.43 5.47 47.27
N GLU A 594 -36.28 5.25 48.27
CA GLU A 594 -36.82 3.94 48.66
C GLU A 594 -37.59 3.25 47.52
N SER A 595 -38.26 4.00 46.63
CA SER A 595 -38.98 3.42 45.49
C SER A 595 -38.05 2.99 44.35
N VAL A 596 -36.93 3.70 44.17
CA VAL A 596 -35.85 3.30 43.24
C VAL A 596 -35.11 2.08 43.79
N TYR A 597 -34.83 2.04 45.09
CA TYR A 597 -34.28 0.87 45.77
C TYR A 597 -35.17 -0.37 45.57
N ASP A 598 -36.46 -0.30 45.92
CA ASP A 598 -37.40 -1.42 45.80
C ASP A 598 -37.55 -1.91 44.35
N SER A 599 -37.61 -0.99 43.39
CA SER A 599 -37.71 -1.31 41.95
C SER A 599 -36.49 -2.09 41.45
N ILE A 600 -35.28 -1.70 41.87
CA ILE A 600 -34.04 -2.39 41.50
C ILE A 600 -33.93 -3.72 42.27
N HIS A 601 -34.21 -3.73 43.58
CA HIS A 601 -34.10 -4.91 44.44
C HIS A 601 -35.08 -6.02 44.04
N SER A 602 -36.33 -5.67 43.73
CA SER A 602 -37.33 -6.62 43.21
C SER A 602 -37.05 -7.12 41.78
N SER A 603 -36.14 -6.48 41.06
CA SER A 603 -35.65 -6.91 39.74
C SER A 603 -34.45 -7.88 39.82
N LEU A 604 -33.90 -8.15 41.01
CA LEU A 604 -32.81 -9.11 41.19
C LEU A 604 -33.35 -10.55 41.30
N PRO A 605 -32.69 -11.54 40.65
CA PRO A 605 -33.09 -12.95 40.77
C PRO A 605 -32.79 -13.50 42.17
N ALA A 606 -33.72 -14.28 42.72
CA ALA A 606 -33.57 -14.89 44.05
C ALA A 606 -32.39 -15.88 44.10
N GLU A 607 -31.53 -15.73 45.10
CA GLU A 607 -30.37 -16.62 45.28
C GLU A 607 -30.79 -18.06 45.61
N SER A 608 -30.14 -19.03 44.97
CA SER A 608 -30.33 -20.46 45.27
C SER A 608 -29.14 -20.99 46.09
N PRO A 609 -29.35 -21.59 47.27
CA PRO A 609 -28.26 -22.00 48.15
C PRO A 609 -27.52 -23.23 47.61
N LEU A 610 -26.19 -23.13 47.50
CA LEU A 610 -25.36 -24.29 47.14
C LEU A 610 -25.22 -25.27 48.30
N SER A 611 -25.72 -26.50 48.09
CA SER A 611 -25.40 -27.69 48.88
C SER A 611 -25.58 -28.93 47.99
N GLY A 612 -24.63 -29.87 48.06
CA GLY A 612 -24.53 -31.03 47.15
C GLY A 612 -25.58 -32.15 47.40
N PRO A 613 -25.46 -33.33 46.74
CA PRO A 613 -24.21 -34.10 46.69
C PRO A 613 -23.90 -34.87 45.36
N LEU A 614 -22.77 -35.59 45.33
CA LEU A 614 -22.40 -36.57 44.30
C LEU A 614 -23.33 -37.81 44.30
N ARG A 615 -23.62 -38.40 43.13
CA ARG A 615 -23.36 -39.86 42.85
C ARG A 615 -23.70 -40.41 41.44
N THR A 616 -22.72 -41.14 40.87
CA THR A 616 -22.78 -42.43 40.12
C THR A 616 -23.94 -42.79 39.17
N THR A 617 -23.60 -42.98 37.88
CA THR A 617 -23.93 -44.10 36.95
C THR A 617 -25.26 -44.87 37.04
N THR A 618 -25.99 -45.02 35.91
CA THR A 618 -26.40 -46.33 35.32
C THR A 618 -27.14 -46.21 33.96
N ASN A 619 -27.33 -47.33 33.25
CA ASN A 619 -27.94 -47.46 31.91
C ASN A 619 -29.48 -47.56 31.89
N LYS A 620 -30.12 -46.96 30.86
CA LYS A 620 -31.35 -47.34 30.09
C LYS A 620 -31.88 -46.09 29.34
N GLY A 621 -32.57 -46.16 28.19
CA GLY A 621 -32.88 -47.27 27.28
C GLY A 621 -34.30 -47.18 26.68
N ALA A 622 -34.42 -47.08 25.34
CA ALA A 622 -35.68 -47.06 24.54
C ALA A 622 -36.53 -45.75 24.66
N THR A 623 -37.38 -45.29 23.72
CA THR A 623 -37.72 -45.70 22.33
C THR A 623 -38.46 -44.58 21.53
N SER A 624 -38.78 -44.87 20.25
CA SER A 624 -39.94 -44.40 19.44
C SER A 624 -39.97 -43.03 18.72
N ALA A 625 -39.76 -43.11 17.40
CA ALA A 625 -40.69 -42.75 16.31
C ALA A 625 -41.08 -41.28 16.01
N SER A 626 -40.76 -40.91 14.77
CA SER A 626 -41.36 -39.88 13.89
C SER A 626 -42.90 -40.00 13.76
N PRO A 627 -43.64 -38.97 13.25
CA PRO A 627 -43.54 -38.54 11.85
C PRO A 627 -43.62 -37.02 11.57
N ALA A 628 -43.29 -36.65 10.34
CA ALA A 628 -43.60 -35.35 9.73
C ALA A 628 -44.75 -35.48 8.71
N PRO A 629 -45.51 -34.40 8.42
CA PRO A 629 -46.31 -34.24 7.20
C PRO A 629 -45.66 -33.26 6.21
N SER A 630 -46.23 -33.14 5.00
CA SER A 630 -45.52 -32.63 3.81
C SER A 630 -46.33 -31.68 2.92
N HIS A 631 -45.61 -30.81 2.21
CA HIS A 631 -45.97 -30.13 0.94
C HIS A 631 -47.20 -29.20 0.86
N SER A 632 -46.94 -27.96 0.42
CA SER A 632 -47.77 -27.27 -0.58
C SER A 632 -46.88 -26.38 -1.48
N THR A 633 -47.35 -26.04 -2.68
CA THR A 633 -46.56 -25.34 -3.72
C THR A 633 -47.33 -24.19 -4.35
N SER A 634 -46.71 -23.03 -4.54
CA SER A 634 -47.17 -21.98 -5.47
C SER A 634 -46.07 -21.00 -5.84
N ASN A 635 -45.93 -20.67 -7.13
CA ASN A 635 -45.09 -19.59 -7.61
C ASN A 635 -45.72 -18.22 -7.31
N ASN A 636 -44.91 -17.18 -7.11
CA ASN A 636 -44.86 -16.01 -8.00
C ASN A 636 -43.80 -14.97 -7.57
N ILE A 637 -43.23 -14.27 -8.55
CA ILE A 637 -42.39 -13.08 -8.39
C ILE A 637 -43.16 -11.89 -8.96
N PRO A 638 -43.12 -10.71 -8.30
CA PRO A 638 -43.15 -9.47 -9.05
C PRO A 638 -42.20 -8.39 -8.51
N THR A 639 -41.17 -8.05 -9.30
CA THR A 639 -40.66 -6.67 -9.38
C THR A 639 -41.58 -5.88 -10.30
N PRO A 640 -41.98 -4.64 -9.97
CA PRO A 640 -41.27 -3.51 -10.58
C PRO A 640 -41.28 -2.18 -9.79
N SER A 641 -40.22 -1.38 -9.93
CA SER A 641 -40.28 0.09 -9.85
C SER A 641 -38.97 0.74 -10.31
N LEU A 642 -38.93 1.20 -11.57
CA LEU A 642 -37.81 1.98 -12.10
C LEU A 642 -38.34 3.05 -13.08
N ASP A 643 -39.12 3.99 -12.54
CA ASP A 643 -39.64 5.16 -13.27
C ASP A 643 -39.95 6.29 -12.27
N SER A 644 -39.15 7.37 -12.29
CA SER A 644 -39.41 8.74 -11.77
C SER A 644 -38.09 9.46 -11.44
N LEU A 645 -37.27 9.78 -12.45
CA LEU A 645 -36.16 10.73 -12.31
C LEU A 645 -36.36 11.89 -13.29
N HIS A 646 -36.83 13.02 -12.75
CA HIS A 646 -36.76 14.32 -13.41
C HIS A 646 -35.71 15.18 -12.71
N LEU A 647 -34.68 15.57 -13.46
CA LEU A 647 -33.76 16.65 -13.11
C LEU A 647 -34.04 17.83 -14.03
N ASN A 648 -33.76 19.04 -13.55
CA ASN A 648 -33.67 20.25 -14.35
C ASN A 648 -32.52 21.12 -13.81
N GLU A 649 -31.77 21.77 -14.69
CA GLU A 649 -30.48 22.39 -14.34
C GLU A 649 -30.57 23.88 -13.99
N LYS A 650 -29.63 24.35 -13.16
CA LYS A 650 -28.75 25.50 -13.48
C LYS A 650 -27.60 25.65 -12.49
N SER A 651 -26.40 25.89 -13.02
CA SER A 651 -25.13 26.04 -12.29
C SER A 651 -24.92 27.49 -11.80
N PRO A 652 -24.03 27.78 -10.81
CA PRO A 652 -22.58 27.82 -11.10
C PRO A 652 -21.62 27.42 -9.96
N SER A 653 -20.42 26.95 -10.35
CA SER A 653 -19.21 26.73 -9.53
C SER A 653 -19.26 25.63 -8.45
N PRO A 654 -18.14 24.93 -8.18
CA PRO A 654 -18.09 23.94 -7.12
C PRO A 654 -18.05 24.61 -5.73
N ALA A 655 -19.11 24.43 -4.95
CA ALA A 655 -19.12 24.76 -3.54
C ALA A 655 -18.23 23.76 -2.74
N PRO A 656 -17.71 24.15 -1.57
CA PRO A 656 -17.15 23.21 -0.59
C PRO A 656 -18.14 22.08 -0.22
N PRO A 657 -17.65 20.92 0.26
CA PRO A 657 -18.51 19.78 0.59
C PRO A 657 -19.55 20.12 1.67
N SER A 658 -20.75 19.55 1.52
CA SER A 658 -21.92 19.81 2.36
C SER A 658 -21.75 19.35 3.81
N TYR A 659 -22.51 19.98 4.72
CA TYR A 659 -22.40 19.84 6.17
C TYR A 659 -23.39 18.80 6.77
N ASP A 660 -23.82 17.81 5.98
CA ASP A 660 -24.95 16.92 6.26
C ASP A 660 -24.72 15.89 7.41
N GLN A 661 -24.48 16.38 8.63
CA GLN A 661 -24.82 15.70 9.88
C GLN A 661 -24.87 16.57 11.15
N THR A 662 -24.47 17.85 11.12
CA THR A 662 -24.40 18.72 12.32
C THR A 662 -25.14 20.07 12.14
N PRO A 663 -26.29 20.29 12.81
CA PRO A 663 -27.04 21.54 12.70
C PRO A 663 -26.35 22.72 13.42
N ALA A 664 -26.55 23.93 12.90
CA ALA A 664 -25.98 25.15 13.45
C ALA A 664 -26.46 25.43 14.90
N PRO A 665 -25.53 25.66 15.86
CA PRO A 665 -25.87 25.84 17.27
C PRO A 665 -26.56 27.18 17.57
N SER A 666 -27.23 27.27 18.73
CA SER A 666 -27.85 28.50 19.23
C SER A 666 -26.80 29.52 19.71
N LEU A 667 -27.04 30.81 19.44
CA LEU A 667 -26.17 31.89 19.89
C LEU A 667 -26.22 32.08 21.42
N PRO A 668 -25.07 32.12 22.13
CA PRO A 668 -25.05 32.38 23.57
C PRO A 668 -25.31 33.86 23.89
N THR A 669 -26.10 34.12 24.94
CA THR A 669 -26.52 35.48 25.34
C THR A 669 -25.69 36.01 26.50
N ARG A 670 -24.66 36.84 26.22
CA ARG A 670 -23.98 37.73 27.19
C ARG A 670 -23.14 38.81 26.48
N GLY A 671 -22.70 39.82 27.21
CA GLY A 671 -22.07 41.02 26.64
C GLY A 671 -20.68 41.38 27.19
N ASN A 672 -20.00 42.24 26.43
CA ASN A 672 -18.67 42.84 26.62
C ASN A 672 -17.44 41.90 26.53
N ALA A 673 -16.46 42.34 25.71
CA ALA A 673 -15.12 41.79 25.53
C ALA A 673 -15.05 40.29 25.16
N LYS A 674 -15.30 39.96 23.89
CA LYS A 674 -14.97 38.64 23.32
C LYS A 674 -13.44 38.47 23.23
N PRO A 675 -12.85 37.37 23.74
CA PRO A 675 -11.44 37.07 23.48
C PRO A 675 -11.21 36.79 21.99
N ILE A 676 -9.96 36.93 21.52
CA ILE A 676 -9.54 36.48 20.20
C ILE A 676 -8.84 35.14 20.38
N VAL A 677 -9.44 34.07 19.86
CA VAL A 677 -8.94 32.69 19.98
C VAL A 677 -8.00 32.36 18.81
N ALA A 678 -8.29 32.88 17.62
CA ALA A 678 -7.43 32.78 16.45
C ALA A 678 -7.70 33.90 15.44
N TYR A 679 -6.74 34.12 14.53
CA TYR A 679 -6.98 34.79 13.26
C TYR A 679 -7.07 33.74 12.15
N ALA A 680 -7.95 33.96 11.19
CA ALA A 680 -8.15 33.08 10.04
C ALA A 680 -8.34 33.86 8.75
N ARG A 681 -8.08 33.23 7.61
CA ARG A 681 -8.29 33.75 6.26
C ARG A 681 -9.23 32.85 5.47
N ALA A 682 -10.22 33.42 4.81
CA ALA A 682 -11.18 32.69 3.98
C ALA A 682 -10.50 32.02 2.77
N LEU A 683 -10.70 30.72 2.62
CA LEU A 683 -10.24 29.94 1.45
C LEU A 683 -11.25 30.01 0.29
N TYR A 684 -12.52 30.21 0.60
CA TYR A 684 -13.65 30.29 -0.32
C TYR A 684 -14.59 31.43 0.10
N ARG A 685 -15.43 31.91 -0.83
CA ARG A 685 -16.56 32.79 -0.47
C ARG A 685 -17.58 31.99 0.33
N TYR A 686 -18.06 32.55 1.44
CA TYR A 686 -19.25 32.09 2.15
C TYR A 686 -20.33 33.16 2.04
N ASP A 687 -21.54 32.76 1.65
CA ASP A 687 -22.67 33.67 1.52
C ASP A 687 -23.78 33.22 2.47
N ALA A 688 -23.99 34.01 3.53
CA ALA A 688 -24.90 33.71 4.62
C ALA A 688 -26.36 33.67 4.15
N SER A 689 -26.99 32.50 4.24
CA SER A 689 -28.43 32.33 4.01
C SER A 689 -29.28 32.62 5.26
N ASP A 690 -28.66 32.61 6.45
CA ASP A 690 -29.29 32.95 7.74
C ASP A 690 -28.75 34.30 8.26
N ALA A 691 -29.56 35.03 9.02
CA ALA A 691 -29.15 36.30 9.62
C ALA A 691 -28.15 36.16 10.78
N ARG A 692 -27.91 34.93 11.25
CA ARG A 692 -26.92 34.56 12.29
C ARG A 692 -25.51 34.31 11.73
N ASP A 693 -25.39 34.18 10.41
CA ASP A 693 -24.17 33.80 9.71
C ASP A 693 -23.39 35.01 9.18
N VAL A 694 -22.07 34.91 9.09
CA VAL A 694 -21.20 35.98 8.57
C VAL A 694 -20.74 35.69 7.14
N SER A 695 -21.29 36.41 6.14
CA SER A 695 -20.76 36.36 4.78
C SER A 695 -19.32 36.90 4.71
N PHE A 696 -18.50 36.25 3.89
CA PHE A 696 -17.15 36.69 3.56
C PHE A 696 -16.76 36.29 2.14
N GLU A 697 -15.89 37.08 1.54
CA GLU A 697 -15.29 36.77 0.25
C GLU A 697 -14.01 35.95 0.46
N LYS A 698 -13.53 35.30 -0.60
CA LYS A 698 -12.24 34.63 -0.56
C LYS A 698 -11.12 35.62 -0.17
N ASP A 699 -10.18 35.15 0.64
CA ASP A 699 -9.02 35.87 1.17
C ASP A 699 -9.36 36.99 2.18
N ASP A 700 -10.63 37.14 2.61
CA ASP A 700 -11.00 37.95 3.79
C ASP A 700 -10.32 37.44 5.07
N LYS A 701 -9.88 38.38 5.93
CA LYS A 701 -9.46 38.07 7.30
C LYS A 701 -10.67 38.00 8.26
N ILE A 702 -10.65 37.02 9.14
CA ILE A 702 -11.70 36.74 10.13
C ILE A 702 -11.06 36.57 11.50
N VAL A 703 -11.57 37.31 12.48
CA VAL A 703 -11.20 37.16 13.90
C VAL A 703 -12.10 36.09 14.49
N VAL A 704 -11.53 34.99 15.00
CA VAL A 704 -12.30 33.90 15.60
C VAL A 704 -12.41 34.13 17.11
N HIS A 705 -13.64 34.14 17.61
CA HIS A 705 -13.96 34.42 19.01
C HIS A 705 -14.32 33.16 19.80
N GLU A 706 -14.90 32.14 19.16
CA GLU A 706 -15.32 30.90 19.83
C GLU A 706 -15.41 29.73 18.83
N TYR A 707 -14.97 28.55 19.24
CA TYR A 707 -15.14 27.31 18.50
C TYR A 707 -16.41 26.61 19.02
N MET A 708 -17.56 26.85 18.38
CA MET A 708 -18.85 26.40 18.92
C MET A 708 -19.04 24.88 18.84
N ASN A 709 -18.52 24.26 17.77
CA ASN A 709 -18.29 22.82 17.67
C ASN A 709 -17.14 22.55 16.67
N GLN A 710 -17.00 21.31 16.20
CA GLN A 710 -15.94 20.92 15.25
C GLN A 710 -16.11 21.58 13.87
N ASP A 711 -17.36 21.81 13.44
CA ASP A 711 -17.72 22.26 12.11
C ASP A 711 -18.04 23.77 12.04
N TRP A 712 -18.56 24.35 13.12
CA TRP A 712 -19.09 25.73 13.18
C TRP A 712 -18.34 26.59 14.18
N TRP A 713 -17.79 27.71 13.70
CA TRP A 713 -17.03 28.69 14.48
C TRP A 713 -17.74 30.05 14.49
N MET A 714 -17.54 30.84 15.55
CA MET A 714 -18.06 32.20 15.72
C MET A 714 -16.94 33.21 15.57
N GLY A 715 -17.16 34.26 14.77
CA GLY A 715 -16.13 35.28 14.52
C GLY A 715 -16.63 36.54 13.83
N GLN A 716 -15.70 37.47 13.57
CA GLN A 716 -15.94 38.74 12.90
C GLN A 716 -15.12 38.85 11.61
N ASN A 717 -15.76 39.15 10.49
CA ASN A 717 -15.08 39.50 9.24
C ASN A 717 -14.50 40.92 9.35
N THR A 718 -13.18 41.08 9.28
CA THR A 718 -12.52 42.39 9.50
C THR A 718 -12.79 43.41 8.40
N ARG A 719 -13.18 42.96 7.20
CA ARG A 719 -13.52 43.86 6.07
C ARG A 719 -14.93 44.44 6.20
N THR A 720 -15.87 43.67 6.75
CA THR A 720 -17.29 44.08 6.83
C THR A 720 -17.73 44.51 8.23
N GLY A 721 -16.93 44.20 9.26
CA GLY A 721 -17.26 44.43 10.67
C GLY A 721 -18.40 43.56 11.21
N ARG A 722 -18.97 42.68 10.38
CA ARG A 722 -20.08 41.79 10.77
C ARG A 722 -19.55 40.60 11.57
N GLU A 723 -20.28 40.26 12.62
CA GLU A 723 -20.09 39.06 13.41
C GLU A 723 -21.14 38.01 13.05
N GLY A 724 -20.81 36.74 13.21
CA GLY A 724 -21.73 35.62 12.98
C GLY A 724 -21.02 34.27 13.04
N ILE A 725 -21.79 33.20 12.84
CA ILE A 725 -21.26 31.85 12.69
C ILE A 725 -20.83 31.58 11.24
N PHE A 726 -19.89 30.64 11.06
CA PHE A 726 -19.47 30.16 9.75
C PHE A 726 -18.84 28.75 9.81
N PRO A 727 -18.80 28.01 8.69
CA PRO A 727 -18.19 26.68 8.66
C PRO A 727 -16.65 26.72 8.67
N ARG A 728 -16.04 25.89 9.51
CA ARG A 728 -14.59 25.78 9.71
C ARG A 728 -13.82 25.44 8.43
N ASN A 729 -14.40 24.61 7.56
CA ASN A 729 -13.77 24.20 6.29
C ASN A 729 -13.68 25.33 5.25
N TYR A 730 -14.34 26.48 5.46
CA TYR A 730 -14.21 27.64 4.57
C TYR A 730 -12.99 28.53 4.87
N VAL A 731 -12.23 28.28 5.94
CA VAL A 731 -11.12 29.13 6.39
C VAL A 731 -9.81 28.37 6.64
N LEU A 732 -8.69 29.09 6.66
CA LEU A 732 -7.38 28.64 7.13
C LEU A 732 -6.99 29.46 8.36
N VAL A 733 -6.45 28.83 9.42
CA VAL A 733 -5.95 29.56 10.59
C VAL A 733 -4.55 30.10 10.30
N ASP A 734 -4.37 31.40 10.48
CA ASP A 734 -3.07 32.07 10.31
C ASP A 734 -2.27 31.92 11.62
N HIS A 735 -1.50 30.82 11.73
CA HIS A 735 -0.73 30.47 12.93
C HIS A 735 0.45 31.42 13.27
N SER A 736 0.62 32.52 12.53
CA SER A 736 1.70 33.51 12.68
C SER A 736 1.45 34.58 13.75
N GLU A 737 0.22 34.76 14.24
CA GLU A 737 -0.15 35.81 15.20
C GLU A 737 -0.66 35.21 16.53
N LYS A 738 0.25 34.72 17.37
CA LYS A 738 -0.05 34.35 18.78
C LYS A 738 -0.04 35.60 19.67
N GLN A 739 -1.12 35.81 20.43
CA GLN A 739 -1.16 36.79 21.53
C GLN A 739 -0.13 36.41 22.62
N PRO A 740 0.56 37.39 23.25
CA PRO A 740 1.59 37.11 24.24
C PRO A 740 1.01 36.76 25.62
N VAL A 741 1.70 35.87 26.33
CA VAL A 741 1.41 35.54 27.74
C VAL A 741 1.97 36.65 28.64
N PRO A 742 1.23 37.18 29.64
CA PRO A 742 1.74 38.22 30.52
C PRO A 742 2.86 37.71 31.43
N GLN A 743 4.02 38.36 31.37
CA GLN A 743 5.23 37.96 32.10
C GLN A 743 5.69 39.07 33.06
N TYR A 744 5.91 38.73 34.34
CA TYR A 744 6.58 39.63 35.30
C TYR A 744 8.05 39.80 34.88
N GLY A 745 8.54 41.05 34.86
CA GLY A 745 9.81 41.40 34.22
C GLY A 745 10.94 41.82 35.16
N TYR A 746 12.16 41.80 34.62
CA TYR A 746 13.36 42.55 35.05
C TYR A 746 14.31 42.69 33.81
N PRO A 747 15.45 43.43 33.85
CA PRO A 747 15.59 44.60 32.98
C PRO A 747 16.40 44.39 31.67
N THR A 748 16.47 45.48 30.90
CA THR A 748 16.94 45.58 29.51
C THR A 748 18.46 45.56 29.30
N GLN A 749 18.87 45.14 28.10
CA GLN A 749 20.13 45.50 27.43
C GLN A 749 19.90 45.72 25.91
N PRO A 750 20.82 46.39 25.18
CA PRO A 750 20.42 47.29 24.10
C PRO A 750 20.35 46.69 22.68
N GLN A 751 19.68 47.43 21.80
CA GLN A 751 19.52 47.13 20.37
C GLN A 751 20.85 47.19 19.61
N TYR A 752 21.03 46.27 18.65
CA TYR A 752 21.89 46.47 17.48
C TYR A 752 21.02 46.48 16.21
N ALA A 753 21.34 47.38 15.27
CA ALA A 753 20.61 47.53 14.03
C ALA A 753 21.35 46.87 12.85
N GLY A 754 20.64 46.09 12.03
CA GLY A 754 21.19 45.46 10.84
C GLY A 754 20.35 44.27 10.36
N GLY A 755 19.40 44.53 9.45
CA GLY A 755 18.66 43.46 8.77
C GLY A 755 19.45 42.92 7.56
N PRO A 756 19.53 41.59 7.36
CA PRO A 756 20.18 41.02 6.18
C PRO A 756 19.34 41.21 4.90
N PRO A 757 19.95 41.22 3.70
CA PRO A 757 19.23 41.37 2.43
C PRO A 757 18.36 40.15 2.07
N ALA A 758 17.34 40.36 1.24
CA ALA A 758 16.49 39.28 0.74
C ALA A 758 17.28 38.31 -0.17
N GLN A 759 17.22 37.01 0.14
CA GLN A 759 17.77 35.97 -0.72
C GLN A 759 16.90 35.75 -1.97
N GLN A 760 17.54 35.61 -3.13
CA GLN A 760 16.87 35.24 -4.38
C GLN A 760 16.67 33.73 -4.46
N ASN A 761 15.51 33.31 -4.97
CA ASN A 761 15.16 31.89 -5.14
C ASN A 761 15.87 31.34 -6.41
N PRO A 762 16.75 30.32 -6.31
CA PRO A 762 17.62 29.91 -7.41
C PRO A 762 16.92 29.12 -8.54
N TYR A 763 15.66 28.72 -8.38
CA TYR A 763 14.94 27.83 -9.30
C TYR A 763 14.43 28.47 -10.61
N ASN A 764 15.18 29.41 -11.21
CA ASN A 764 14.84 29.97 -12.53
C ASN A 764 16.07 30.33 -13.38
N SER A 765 16.80 29.32 -13.84
CA SER A 765 17.80 29.42 -14.91
C SER A 765 17.48 28.43 -16.03
N HIS A 766 17.55 28.88 -17.28
CA HIS A 766 17.29 28.03 -18.44
C HIS A 766 18.54 27.18 -18.75
N VAL A 767 18.37 25.86 -18.86
CA VAL A 767 19.46 24.93 -19.18
C VAL A 767 19.63 24.82 -20.70
N PRO A 768 20.82 25.11 -21.27
CA PRO A 768 21.11 24.85 -22.68
C PRO A 768 21.39 23.35 -22.92
N PRO A 769 21.09 22.82 -24.13
CA PRO A 769 21.32 21.40 -24.43
C PRO A 769 22.82 21.07 -24.51
N MET A 770 23.24 19.98 -23.88
CA MET A 770 24.59 19.44 -24.04
C MET A 770 24.75 18.78 -25.43
N ALA A 771 25.94 18.96 -26.03
CA ALA A 771 26.30 18.30 -27.28
C ALA A 771 26.80 16.87 -27.03
N ILE A 772 26.56 15.99 -28.00
CA ILE A 772 27.10 14.62 -28.03
C ILE A 772 28.60 14.69 -28.37
N ALA A 773 29.43 13.98 -27.61
CA ALA A 773 30.83 13.76 -27.92
C ALA A 773 31.04 12.33 -28.42
N GLU A 774 31.23 12.15 -29.73
CA GLU A 774 31.63 10.87 -30.29
C GLU A 774 33.15 10.66 -30.11
N GLY A 775 33.55 9.49 -29.60
CA GLY A 775 34.95 9.13 -29.42
C GLY A 775 35.55 8.52 -30.69
N GLY A 776 36.38 9.29 -31.42
CA GLY A 776 37.07 8.82 -32.61
C GLY A 776 38.37 8.04 -32.31
N GLN A 777 38.62 6.98 -33.08
CA GLN A 777 39.92 6.30 -33.14
C GLN A 777 40.93 7.08 -34.01
N PRO A 778 42.25 6.89 -33.84
CA PRO A 778 43.24 7.78 -34.45
C PRO A 778 43.73 7.40 -35.86
N SER A 779 44.01 8.46 -36.64
CA SER A 779 45.08 8.65 -37.65
C SER A 779 45.04 7.94 -39.03
N HIS A 780 45.53 8.73 -40.02
CA HIS A 780 45.84 8.48 -41.44
C HIS A 780 44.68 8.73 -42.45
N ASP A 781 44.83 9.59 -43.47
CA ASP A 781 45.95 10.54 -43.75
C ASP A 781 45.56 11.68 -44.74
N GLU A 782 46.49 12.63 -44.91
CA GLU A 782 46.68 13.55 -46.06
C GLU A 782 45.69 14.69 -46.46
N ASN A 783 46.27 15.90 -46.56
CA ASN A 783 46.14 16.93 -47.63
C ASN A 783 44.82 17.69 -47.94
N GLY A 784 44.88 19.03 -47.93
CA GLY A 784 44.12 19.87 -48.90
C GLY A 784 43.39 21.13 -48.39
N GLU A 785 44.09 22.27 -48.34
CA GLU A 785 43.49 23.63 -48.31
C GLU A 785 43.17 24.13 -49.76
N PRO A 786 42.49 25.29 -50.03
CA PRO A 786 41.86 26.25 -49.09
C PRO A 786 40.48 26.87 -49.52
N ASN A 787 39.98 27.72 -48.61
CA ASN A 787 39.43 29.07 -48.89
C ASN A 787 37.91 29.36 -48.98
N LYS A 788 37.56 30.57 -48.54
CA LYS A 788 36.23 31.19 -48.59
C LYS A 788 36.17 32.18 -49.76
N ALA A 789 35.19 32.05 -50.66
CA ALA A 789 34.39 33.19 -51.16
C ALA A 789 33.41 32.78 -52.27
N GLN A 790 32.11 32.77 -51.98
CA GLN A 790 31.16 33.36 -52.92
C GLN A 790 30.06 34.09 -52.15
N GLN A 791 29.81 35.35 -52.53
CA GLN A 791 28.99 36.30 -51.79
C GLN A 791 27.81 36.76 -52.65
N TYR A 792 26.67 36.98 -52.00
CA TYR A 792 25.52 37.80 -52.43
C TYR A 792 24.88 37.57 -53.82
N GLY A 793 23.54 37.42 -53.82
CA GLY A 793 22.77 38.05 -54.90
C GLY A 793 21.31 37.68 -55.12
N LYS A 794 20.39 38.09 -54.25
CA LYS A 794 19.41 39.19 -54.53
C LYS A 794 18.35 39.36 -53.43
N LYS A 795 17.71 40.54 -53.42
CA LYS A 795 16.61 40.97 -52.54
C LYS A 795 15.31 40.98 -53.35
N PHE A 796 14.14 40.74 -52.73
CA PHE A 796 13.16 41.79 -52.34
C PHE A 796 11.81 41.18 -51.89
N GLY A 797 11.18 41.78 -50.86
CA GLY A 797 9.87 41.40 -50.34
C GLY A 797 9.68 41.97 -48.94
N LYS A 798 8.73 42.89 -48.74
CA LYS A 798 8.63 43.69 -47.50
C LYS A 798 7.62 43.12 -46.51
N LYS A 799 7.91 43.35 -45.21
CA LYS A 799 6.93 43.35 -44.11
C LYS A 799 5.73 44.25 -44.44
N LEU A 800 4.52 43.72 -44.30
CA LEU A 800 3.29 44.42 -43.90
C LEU A 800 2.18 43.36 -43.72
N GLY A 801 1.53 43.31 -42.55
CA GLY A 801 0.43 42.36 -42.30
C GLY A 801 0.36 41.80 -40.88
N ASN A 802 -0.52 42.38 -40.07
CA ASN A 802 -1.28 41.75 -38.98
C ASN A 802 -0.53 40.97 -37.89
N ALA A 803 0.13 41.70 -37.00
CA ALA A 803 0.04 41.39 -35.56
C ALA A 803 -1.26 42.03 -35.00
N ALA A 804 -2.41 41.42 -35.29
CA ALA A 804 -3.74 41.80 -34.78
C ALA A 804 -4.73 40.65 -35.02
N ILE A 805 -5.84 40.63 -34.26
CA ILE A 805 -6.93 39.64 -34.36
C ILE A 805 -6.51 38.19 -34.03
N PHE A 806 -6.28 37.93 -32.75
CA PHE A 806 -6.89 36.76 -32.08
C PHE A 806 -7.33 37.06 -30.63
N GLY A 807 -7.55 38.35 -30.33
CA GLY A 807 -8.07 38.86 -29.06
C GLY A 807 -9.36 39.66 -29.25
N ALA A 808 -10.33 39.11 -29.98
CA ALA A 808 -11.65 39.71 -30.23
C ALA A 808 -12.66 38.66 -30.76
N GLY A 809 -12.81 37.53 -30.07
CA GLY A 809 -13.73 36.44 -30.47
C GLY A 809 -14.59 35.85 -29.35
N ALA A 810 -14.29 36.16 -28.08
CA ALA A 810 -14.94 35.57 -26.91
C ALA A 810 -16.18 36.36 -26.42
N THR A 811 -16.87 37.07 -27.31
CA THR A 811 -17.94 38.03 -26.92
C THR A 811 -19.25 37.90 -27.73
N ILE A 812 -19.26 37.15 -28.84
CA ILE A 812 -20.48 36.83 -29.60
C ILE A 812 -20.47 35.34 -29.93
N GLY A 813 -21.15 34.55 -29.07
CA GLY A 813 -21.23 33.08 -29.19
C GLY A 813 -22.07 32.43 -28.09
N GLY A 814 -22.02 32.97 -26.86
CA GLY A 814 -22.82 32.47 -25.72
C GLY A 814 -24.35 32.56 -25.89
N ASN A 815 -24.83 33.31 -26.89
CA ASN A 815 -26.27 33.49 -27.17
C ASN A 815 -26.83 32.49 -28.20
N ILE A 816 -26.04 31.49 -28.63
CA ILE A 816 -26.49 30.39 -29.53
C ILE A 816 -26.42 29.01 -28.84
N VAL A 817 -25.82 28.93 -27.65
CA VAL A 817 -25.74 27.70 -26.82
C VAL A 817 -26.64 27.79 -25.59
N ASN A 818 -27.79 28.47 -25.74
CA ASN A 818 -28.90 28.55 -24.76
C ASN A 818 -30.25 28.20 -25.43
N SER A 819 -30.19 27.44 -26.54
CA SER A 819 -31.34 27.06 -27.38
C SER A 819 -31.20 25.67 -28.00
N ILE A 820 -30.24 24.87 -27.50
CA ILE A 820 -29.89 23.51 -27.97
C ILE A 820 -29.64 22.55 -26.79
N PHE A 821 -29.30 23.09 -25.62
CA PHE A 821 -29.34 22.45 -24.31
C PHE A 821 -30.07 23.44 -23.37
#